data_AF-A0A1Y3X3U1-F1
#
_entry.id   AF-A0A1Y3X3U1-F1
#
_cell.length_a   1.000
_cell.length_b   1.000
_cell.length_c   1.000
_cell.angle_alpha   90.00
_cell.angle_beta   90.00
_cell.angle_gamma   90.00
#
_symmetry.space_group_name_H-M   'P 1'
#
loop_
_entity.id
_entity.type
_entity.pdbx_description
1 polymer ?
#
loop_
_entity_poly.entity_id
_entity_poly.type
_entity_poly.pdbx_seq_one_letter_code
_entity_poly.pdbx_strand_id
1 'polypeptide(L)'
;MNKIISKEHFSEKVFKLVVEAPLIAKSRKAGHFVIVRVGEKGERMPLTIAEADPVKGTITLVVQEVGLSSTRLCELNEGDYITDVVGPLGKATHIENFGTVVCAGGGVGVAPMLPIVQALKAAGNRVITVLAGRSKELIILEKEMRESSDEVIIMTDDGSYGKKGLVTAGVEEVILREKVDKCFAIGPAIMMKFVCLLTKKYDIPTDVSLNTIMVDGTGMCGACRITVGGKTKFVCVDGPEFDGHQVDFDEMLKRMGAFRDIEREEIHKLDPVDPHVCEVTKSQDDRTAPWREALRKSMKPKERTAIPRVKMNELDPEYRSHSRKEEVNLGLNEEQALTEAKRCLDCANPSCMEGCPVGINIPGFIKNIERGEFLEAARVLKKTSALPAVCGRVCPQEKQCESKCIHLKMGHEAVAIGYLERFAADYERESGQISTPELAPKNGVKVAVVGSGPAGLSFAGDMAKMGYDVTVFEALHEIGGVLKYGIPEFRLPNKIVDVEIENLSKMGVEFVKDCIIGKTVSVEDLQAEGYKGVFVASGAGLPNFMNIPGENSINIMSSNEYLTRVNLMDAASEDSDTPVTFGKRVIVVGGGNTAMDSVRTARRLGAERAIIVYRRSEAEMPARIEEVKHAKEEGVEFMTLHNPLEYIADEQGRVKQVVLQKMELGEPDASGRRSPVAIPGATVTLDIDMAIVSVGVSPNPIVPNSIPGLELGRKGTIAVNDDMQSSIPAIYAGGDIVRGGATVILAMGDGRRAAAAMDKQLRGAV
;
A
#
# COMPACT_ATOMS: atom_id res chain seq x y z
N MET A 1 12.72 -3.01 -14.43
CA MET A 1 13.36 -2.00 -15.30
C MET A 1 12.93 -2.24 -16.74
N ASN A 2 12.63 -1.15 -17.45
CA ASN A 2 11.98 -1.16 -18.75
C ASN A 2 12.77 -0.28 -19.72
N LYS A 3 13.21 -0.85 -20.86
CA LYS A 3 14.10 -0.16 -21.80
C LYS A 3 13.36 0.86 -22.65
N ILE A 4 13.96 2.03 -22.87
CA ILE A 4 13.51 3.01 -23.87
C ILE A 4 14.02 2.57 -25.24
N ILE A 5 13.08 2.22 -26.13
CA ILE A 5 13.33 1.75 -27.49
C ILE A 5 13.51 2.91 -28.46
N SER A 6 12.78 4.01 -28.26
CA SER A 6 12.97 5.24 -29.03
C SER A 6 12.43 6.46 -28.30
N LYS A 7 12.94 7.63 -28.67
CA LYS A 7 12.55 8.94 -28.14
C LYS A 7 12.37 9.94 -29.28
N GLU A 8 11.26 10.67 -29.26
CA GLU A 8 10.91 11.69 -30.25
C GLU A 8 10.48 12.99 -29.54
N HIS A 9 10.85 14.15 -30.09
CA HIS A 9 10.47 15.46 -29.57
C HIS A 9 9.25 15.99 -30.34
N PHE A 10 8.12 16.14 -29.67
CA PHE A 10 6.94 16.82 -30.25
C PHE A 10 7.07 18.34 -30.15
N SER A 11 7.68 18.84 -29.07
CA SER A 11 8.03 20.25 -28.88
C SER A 11 9.25 20.35 -27.96
N GLU A 12 9.70 21.56 -27.62
CA GLU A 12 10.81 21.79 -26.69
C GLU A 12 10.59 21.10 -25.33
N LYS A 13 9.34 20.99 -24.87
CA LYS A 13 9.00 20.44 -23.55
C LYS A 13 8.15 19.18 -23.60
N VAL A 14 7.86 18.61 -24.77
CA VAL A 14 6.98 17.42 -24.89
C VAL A 14 7.69 16.33 -25.65
N PHE A 15 7.76 15.16 -25.02
CA PHE A 15 8.52 14.01 -25.49
C PHE A 15 7.61 12.81 -25.64
N LYS A 16 7.86 12.03 -26.68
CA LYS A 16 7.28 10.71 -26.91
C LYS A 16 8.37 9.67 -26.63
N LEU A 17 8.04 8.69 -25.79
CA LEU A 17 8.92 7.58 -25.43
C LEU A 17 8.23 6.27 -25.82
N VAL A 18 8.94 5.41 -26.55
CA VAL A 18 8.52 4.02 -26.76
C VAL A 18 9.29 3.15 -25.79
N VAL A 19 8.58 2.42 -24.93
CA VAL A 19 9.15 1.69 -23.80
C VAL A 19 8.78 0.21 -23.89
N GLU A 20 9.73 -0.68 -23.62
CA GLU A 20 9.48 -2.11 -23.49
C GLU A 20 8.64 -2.42 -22.26
N ALA A 21 7.44 -2.96 -22.45
CA ALA A 21 6.51 -3.33 -21.38
C ALA A 21 5.52 -4.40 -21.88
N PRO A 22 5.96 -5.64 -22.15
CA PRO A 22 5.19 -6.63 -22.90
C PRO A 22 3.87 -7.02 -22.22
N LEU A 23 3.89 -7.24 -20.89
CA LEU A 23 2.68 -7.57 -20.14
C LEU A 23 1.66 -6.43 -20.15
N ILE A 24 2.14 -5.18 -20.08
CA ILE A 24 1.29 -3.98 -20.14
C ILE A 24 0.71 -3.83 -21.54
N ALA A 25 1.53 -3.97 -22.59
CA ALA A 25 1.09 -3.85 -23.97
C ALA A 25 -0.03 -4.84 -24.32
N LYS A 26 0.04 -6.08 -23.81
CA LYS A 26 -0.98 -7.13 -24.01
C LYS A 26 -2.31 -6.81 -23.31
N SER A 27 -2.26 -6.27 -22.10
CA SER A 27 -3.44 -6.09 -21.22
C SER A 27 -4.09 -4.70 -21.34
N ARG A 28 -3.41 -3.74 -21.94
CA ARG A 28 -3.84 -2.35 -22.04
C ARG A 28 -5.15 -2.18 -22.83
N LYS A 29 -5.99 -1.23 -22.38
CA LYS A 29 -7.19 -0.73 -23.07
C LYS A 29 -7.19 0.81 -23.07
N ALA A 30 -8.06 1.44 -23.87
CA ALA A 30 -8.25 2.89 -23.83
C ALA A 30 -8.65 3.36 -22.42
N GLY A 31 -8.14 4.52 -21.98
CA GLY A 31 -8.32 5.04 -20.61
C GLY A 31 -7.32 4.50 -19.59
N HIS A 32 -6.56 3.43 -19.90
CA HIS A 32 -5.53 2.94 -18.98
C HIS A 32 -4.26 3.80 -18.97
N PHE A 33 -3.65 3.89 -17.79
CA PHE A 33 -2.39 4.60 -17.56
C PHE A 33 -1.37 3.69 -16.85
N VAL A 34 -0.15 4.19 -16.66
CA VAL A 34 0.93 3.55 -15.87
C VAL A 34 1.42 4.49 -14.78
N ILE A 35 2.05 3.95 -13.74
CA ILE A 35 2.91 4.72 -12.84
C ILE A 35 4.36 4.44 -13.23
N VAL A 36 5.14 5.50 -13.33
CA VAL A 36 6.57 5.48 -13.67
C VAL A 36 7.39 6.02 -12.50
N ARG A 37 8.51 5.37 -12.19
CA ARG A 37 9.54 5.88 -11.29
C ARG A 37 10.91 5.86 -11.96
N VAL A 38 11.67 6.94 -11.81
CA VAL A 38 13.05 7.08 -12.31
C VAL A 38 13.99 7.31 -11.14
N GLY A 39 14.91 6.37 -10.92
CA GLY A 39 15.81 6.34 -9.76
C GLY A 39 15.15 5.75 -8.51
N GLU A 40 15.95 5.22 -7.59
CA GLU A 40 15.46 4.60 -6.34
C GLU A 40 14.74 5.60 -5.42
N LYS A 41 15.19 6.86 -5.44
CA LYS A 41 14.60 7.97 -4.67
C LYS A 41 13.53 8.76 -5.45
N GLY A 42 13.20 8.30 -6.67
CA GLY A 42 12.26 8.97 -7.55
C GLY A 42 10.83 8.96 -7.02
N GLU A 43 10.08 10.03 -7.31
CA GLU A 43 8.63 10.03 -7.13
C GLU A 43 7.98 9.07 -8.15
N ARG A 44 6.84 8.50 -7.74
CA ARG A 44 5.97 7.71 -8.61
C ARG A 44 4.99 8.64 -9.33
N MET A 45 5.14 8.77 -10.64
CA MET A 45 4.34 9.69 -11.47
C MET A 45 3.38 8.95 -12.41
N PRO A 46 2.09 9.31 -12.49
CA PRO A 46 1.15 8.73 -13.44
C PRO A 46 1.37 9.27 -14.85
N LEU A 47 1.45 8.37 -15.84
CA LEU A 47 1.54 8.69 -17.26
C LEU A 47 0.56 7.84 -18.06
N THR A 48 -0.13 8.45 -19.03
CA THR A 48 -1.06 7.69 -19.87
C THR A 48 -0.33 6.92 -20.96
N ILE A 49 -0.88 5.76 -21.32
CA ILE A 49 -0.45 4.95 -22.46
C ILE A 49 -1.15 5.44 -23.72
N ALA A 50 -0.43 6.20 -24.56
CA ALA A 50 -0.95 6.72 -25.82
C ALA A 50 -1.21 5.58 -26.82
N GLU A 51 -0.24 4.66 -26.95
CA GLU A 51 -0.31 3.51 -27.86
C GLU A 51 0.30 2.26 -27.21
N ALA A 52 -0.03 1.09 -27.74
CA ALA A 52 0.58 -0.17 -27.36
C ALA A 52 0.75 -1.06 -28.59
N ASP A 53 1.88 -1.76 -28.68
CA ASP A 53 2.17 -2.79 -29.68
C ASP A 53 2.38 -4.13 -28.95
N PRO A 54 1.36 -4.99 -28.89
CA PRO A 54 1.46 -6.29 -28.22
C PRO A 54 2.44 -7.25 -28.87
N VAL A 55 2.76 -7.07 -30.16
CA VAL A 55 3.68 -7.95 -30.91
C VAL A 55 5.12 -7.59 -30.59
N LYS A 56 5.45 -6.29 -30.59
CA LYS A 56 6.76 -5.81 -30.16
C LYS A 56 6.92 -5.79 -28.64
N GLY A 57 5.82 -5.86 -27.90
CA GLY A 57 5.81 -5.77 -26.44
C GLY A 57 6.12 -4.37 -25.93
N THR A 58 5.73 -3.32 -26.66
CA THR A 58 6.04 -1.92 -26.31
C THR A 58 4.80 -1.09 -26.03
N ILE A 59 4.96 -0.04 -25.22
CA ILE A 59 3.97 1.01 -24.98
C ILE A 59 4.56 2.37 -25.36
N THR A 60 3.71 3.29 -25.78
CA THR A 60 4.08 4.68 -26.08
C THR A 60 3.60 5.59 -24.95
N LEU A 61 4.51 6.33 -24.35
CA LEU A 61 4.25 7.36 -23.34
C LEU A 61 4.47 8.74 -23.96
N VAL A 62 3.61 9.70 -23.60
CA VAL A 62 3.81 11.12 -23.93
C VAL A 62 3.91 11.88 -22.62
N VAL A 63 5.00 12.60 -22.43
CA VAL A 63 5.31 13.33 -21.20
C VAL A 63 5.66 14.78 -21.53
N GLN A 64 5.20 15.69 -20.67
CA GLN A 64 5.64 17.08 -20.71
C GLN A 64 6.56 17.36 -19.53
N GLU A 65 7.67 18.02 -19.81
CA GLU A 65 8.62 18.47 -18.82
C GLU A 65 8.06 19.66 -18.03
N VAL A 66 7.67 19.41 -16.77
CA VAL A 66 7.03 20.39 -15.89
C VAL A 66 7.65 20.47 -14.48
N GLY A 67 8.10 19.34 -13.93
CA GLY A 67 8.69 19.22 -12.60
C GLY A 67 9.77 18.14 -12.53
N LEU A 68 10.39 17.98 -11.36
CA LEU A 68 11.61 17.18 -11.17
C LEU A 68 11.54 15.78 -11.80
N SER A 69 10.52 14.98 -11.47
CA SER A 69 10.42 13.61 -11.97
C SER A 69 10.15 13.53 -13.47
N SER A 70 9.38 14.47 -14.02
CA SER A 70 9.18 14.57 -15.47
C SER A 70 10.46 14.99 -16.20
N THR A 71 11.26 15.88 -15.59
CA THR A 71 12.57 16.28 -16.12
C THR A 71 13.53 15.10 -16.12
N ARG A 72 13.68 14.38 -15.02
CA ARG A 72 14.53 13.16 -14.96
C ARG A 72 14.13 12.12 -16.00
N LEU A 73 12.83 11.91 -16.22
CA LEU A 73 12.35 11.02 -17.28
C LEU A 73 12.69 11.54 -18.68
N CYS A 74 12.57 12.86 -18.91
CA CYS A 74 12.90 13.50 -20.18
C CYS A 74 14.41 13.59 -20.43
N GLU A 75 15.26 13.43 -19.43
CA GLU A 75 16.73 13.36 -19.56
C GLU A 75 17.22 11.99 -20.03
N LEU A 76 16.44 10.92 -19.79
CA LEU A 76 16.75 9.59 -20.31
C LEU A 76 16.72 9.55 -21.85
N ASN A 77 17.61 8.78 -22.45
CA ASN A 77 17.79 8.64 -23.88
C ASN A 77 17.38 7.25 -24.39
N GLU A 78 17.35 7.10 -25.71
CA GLU A 78 17.19 5.79 -26.33
C GLU A 78 18.30 4.84 -25.85
N GLY A 79 17.91 3.64 -25.41
CA GLY A 79 18.81 2.67 -24.80
C GLY A 79 18.84 2.68 -23.27
N ASP A 80 18.43 3.78 -22.63
CA ASP A 80 18.33 3.89 -21.17
C ASP A 80 17.13 3.12 -20.61
N TYR A 81 17.08 2.99 -19.28
CA TYR A 81 16.05 2.23 -18.58
C TYR A 81 15.26 3.10 -17.62
N ILE A 82 13.94 2.93 -17.65
CA ILE A 82 13.05 3.39 -16.60
C ILE A 82 13.11 2.37 -15.46
N THR A 83 13.32 2.84 -14.23
CA THR A 83 13.52 1.99 -13.05
C THR A 83 12.32 1.08 -12.84
N ASP A 84 11.14 1.67 -12.69
CA ASP A 84 9.89 0.93 -12.48
C ASP A 84 8.77 1.47 -13.38
N VAL A 85 8.03 0.55 -14.00
CA VAL A 85 6.81 0.84 -14.78
C VAL A 85 5.75 -0.16 -14.35
N VAL A 86 4.68 0.32 -13.72
CA VAL A 86 3.56 -0.53 -13.30
C VAL A 86 2.26 -0.13 -13.99
N GLY A 87 1.55 -1.13 -14.49
CA GLY A 87 0.22 -0.98 -15.06
C GLY A 87 -0.19 -2.19 -15.92
N PRO A 88 -1.24 -2.05 -16.74
CA PRO A 88 -2.09 -0.89 -16.87
C PRO A 88 -2.96 -0.66 -15.62
N LEU A 89 -3.24 0.61 -15.31
CA LEU A 89 -4.00 1.07 -14.15
C LEU A 89 -5.27 1.80 -14.59
N GLY A 90 -6.17 2.02 -13.63
CA GLY A 90 -7.50 2.57 -13.89
C GLY A 90 -8.47 1.54 -14.48
N LYS A 91 -9.69 2.00 -14.72
CA LYS A 91 -10.71 1.32 -15.52
C LYS A 91 -10.55 1.74 -16.96
N ALA A 92 -10.82 0.80 -17.86
CA ALA A 92 -10.92 1.12 -19.26
C ALA A 92 -12.10 2.06 -19.49
N THR A 93 -11.94 3.00 -20.41
CA THR A 93 -13.02 3.87 -20.86
C THR A 93 -14.18 3.01 -21.37
N HIS A 94 -15.41 3.39 -21.02
CA HIS A 94 -16.61 2.74 -21.56
C HIS A 94 -16.79 3.15 -23.01
N ILE A 95 -16.78 2.14 -23.90
CA ILE A 95 -16.88 2.34 -25.35
C ILE A 95 -18.09 1.59 -25.88
N GLU A 96 -19.00 2.31 -26.50
CA GLU A 96 -20.13 1.78 -27.27
C GLU A 96 -20.45 2.71 -28.44
N ASN A 97 -21.46 2.38 -29.25
CA ASN A 97 -21.94 3.26 -30.30
C ASN A 97 -23.00 4.21 -29.75
N PHE A 98 -22.57 5.41 -29.37
CA PHE A 98 -23.42 6.48 -28.85
C PHE A 98 -24.13 7.28 -29.96
N GLY A 99 -23.55 7.36 -31.16
CA GLY A 99 -23.99 8.23 -32.24
C GLY A 99 -22.92 9.26 -32.59
N THR A 100 -23.21 10.56 -32.42
CA THR A 100 -22.25 11.64 -32.62
C THR A 100 -21.55 11.97 -31.30
N VAL A 101 -20.23 11.87 -31.30
CA VAL A 101 -19.38 12.09 -30.12
C VAL A 101 -18.40 13.22 -30.36
N VAL A 102 -18.33 14.15 -29.41
CA VAL A 102 -17.34 15.24 -29.41
C VAL A 102 -16.22 14.94 -28.40
N CYS A 103 -14.99 14.88 -28.89
CA CYS A 103 -13.79 14.66 -28.08
C CYS A 103 -13.00 15.97 -27.95
N ALA A 104 -13.07 16.62 -26.79
CA ALA A 104 -12.44 17.90 -26.48
C ALA A 104 -11.08 17.68 -25.77
N GLY A 105 -9.97 17.93 -26.47
CA GLY A 105 -8.62 17.67 -26.00
C GLY A 105 -7.80 18.94 -25.81
N GLY A 106 -6.96 18.98 -24.76
CA GLY A 106 -6.03 20.10 -24.54
C GLY A 106 -4.66 19.68 -24.02
N GLY A 107 -3.60 20.26 -24.60
CA GLY A 107 -2.21 20.02 -24.20
C GLY A 107 -1.82 18.54 -24.24
N VAL A 108 -1.08 18.06 -23.23
CA VAL A 108 -0.75 16.63 -23.12
C VAL A 108 -1.96 15.72 -22.90
N GLY A 109 -3.13 16.26 -22.53
CA GLY A 109 -4.38 15.50 -22.43
C GLY A 109 -4.85 14.88 -23.76
N VAL A 110 -4.31 15.37 -24.88
CA VAL A 110 -4.56 14.79 -26.21
C VAL A 110 -4.00 13.37 -26.33
N ALA A 111 -2.90 13.05 -25.63
CA ALA A 111 -2.31 11.71 -25.64
C ALA A 111 -3.21 10.62 -25.01
N PRO A 112 -3.82 10.81 -23.82
CA PRO A 112 -4.88 9.93 -23.32
C PRO A 112 -6.11 9.87 -24.23
N MET A 113 -6.43 10.97 -24.92
CA MET A 113 -7.63 11.06 -25.74
C MET A 113 -7.53 10.27 -27.05
N LEU A 114 -6.34 10.21 -27.65
CA LEU A 114 -6.11 9.51 -28.93
C LEU A 114 -6.67 8.07 -28.94
N PRO A 115 -6.33 7.20 -27.98
CA PRO A 115 -6.86 5.84 -27.99
C PRO A 115 -8.35 5.75 -27.69
N ILE A 116 -8.95 6.74 -27.02
CA ILE A 116 -10.40 6.82 -26.82
C ILE A 116 -11.08 7.18 -28.14
N VAL A 117 -10.56 8.17 -28.86
CA VAL A 117 -11.01 8.54 -30.22
C VAL A 117 -10.95 7.34 -31.16
N GLN A 118 -9.83 6.62 -31.18
CA GLN A 118 -9.66 5.40 -31.99
C GLN A 118 -10.70 4.32 -31.64
N ALA A 119 -10.92 4.07 -30.34
CA ALA A 119 -11.88 3.08 -29.89
C ALA A 119 -13.34 3.47 -30.21
N LEU A 120 -13.71 4.75 -30.02
CA LEU A 120 -15.03 5.28 -30.38
C LEU A 120 -15.26 5.19 -31.89
N LYS A 121 -14.26 5.53 -32.69
CA LYS A 121 -14.34 5.43 -34.15
C LYS A 121 -14.52 3.99 -34.60
N ALA A 122 -13.76 3.06 -34.02
CA ALA A 122 -13.87 1.63 -34.29
C ALA A 122 -15.24 1.06 -33.87
N ALA A 123 -15.87 1.60 -32.83
CA ALA A 123 -17.22 1.24 -32.40
C ALA A 123 -18.34 1.78 -33.32
N GLY A 124 -17.99 2.58 -34.34
CA GLY A 124 -18.95 3.08 -35.34
C GLY A 124 -19.55 4.46 -35.03
N ASN A 125 -18.98 5.20 -34.07
CA ASN A 125 -19.41 6.56 -33.77
C ASN A 125 -18.98 7.54 -34.88
N ARG A 126 -19.75 8.62 -35.06
CA ARG A 126 -19.28 9.83 -35.73
C ARG A 126 -18.45 10.63 -34.72
N VAL A 127 -17.14 10.72 -34.92
CA VAL A 127 -16.21 11.30 -33.96
C VAL A 127 -15.70 12.65 -34.45
N ILE A 128 -16.00 13.70 -33.69
CA ILE A 128 -15.56 15.07 -33.96
C ILE A 128 -14.60 15.48 -32.85
N THR A 129 -13.35 15.72 -33.21
CA THR A 129 -12.31 16.06 -32.25
C THR A 129 -12.07 17.57 -32.25
N VAL A 130 -12.08 18.20 -31.07
CA VAL A 130 -11.72 19.61 -30.89
C VAL A 130 -10.42 19.66 -30.09
N LEU A 131 -9.32 20.02 -30.74
CA LEU A 131 -8.02 20.19 -30.09
C LEU A 131 -7.80 21.65 -29.74
N ALA A 132 -7.36 21.92 -28.51
CA ALA A 132 -7.06 23.26 -28.04
C ALA A 132 -5.66 23.38 -27.42
N GLY A 133 -5.02 24.53 -27.63
CA GLY A 133 -3.76 24.89 -27.02
C GLY A 133 -3.64 26.41 -26.89
N ARG A 134 -2.74 26.89 -26.02
CA ARG A 134 -2.49 28.35 -25.91
C ARG A 134 -1.92 28.93 -27.21
N SER A 135 -1.17 28.11 -27.93
CA SER A 135 -0.43 28.43 -29.14
C SER A 135 -0.19 27.17 -29.97
N LYS A 136 0.28 27.33 -31.21
CA LYS A 136 0.51 26.25 -32.18
C LYS A 136 1.42 25.13 -31.64
N GLU A 137 2.49 25.49 -30.94
CA GLU A 137 3.49 24.56 -30.42
C GLU A 137 2.97 23.61 -29.33
N LEU A 138 1.79 23.90 -28.76
CA LEU A 138 1.13 23.03 -27.79
C LEU A 138 0.11 22.09 -28.42
N ILE A 139 -0.12 22.18 -29.73
CA ILE A 139 -0.95 21.23 -30.48
C ILE A 139 -0.09 20.01 -30.82
N ILE A 140 -0.42 18.87 -30.20
CA ILE A 140 0.27 17.58 -30.40
C ILE A 140 -0.70 16.57 -31.02
N LEU A 141 -0.14 15.53 -31.65
CA LEU A 141 -0.90 14.38 -32.20
C LEU A 141 -2.01 14.76 -33.21
N GLU A 142 -1.91 15.90 -33.88
CA GLU A 142 -2.94 16.36 -34.82
C GLU A 142 -3.13 15.37 -35.97
N LYS A 143 -2.03 14.84 -36.51
CA LYS A 143 -2.06 13.91 -37.64
C LYS A 143 -2.82 12.64 -37.27
N GLU A 144 -2.45 12.02 -36.15
CA GLU A 144 -3.06 10.81 -35.61
C GLU A 144 -4.54 11.03 -35.29
N MET A 145 -4.90 12.23 -34.77
CA MET A 145 -6.28 12.60 -34.52
C MET A 145 -7.10 12.76 -35.80
N ARG A 146 -6.53 13.35 -36.86
CA ARG A 146 -7.19 13.46 -38.18
C ARG A 146 -7.42 12.10 -38.83
N GLU A 147 -6.48 11.18 -38.66
CA GLU A 147 -6.61 9.80 -39.15
C GLU A 147 -7.68 9.01 -38.37
N SER A 148 -7.94 9.39 -37.11
CA SER A 148 -8.84 8.68 -36.19
C SER A 148 -10.22 9.34 -35.99
N SER A 149 -10.48 10.50 -36.61
CA SER A 149 -11.72 11.28 -36.45
C SER A 149 -12.40 11.53 -37.80
N ASP A 150 -13.72 11.75 -37.80
CA ASP A 150 -14.45 12.22 -38.99
C ASP A 150 -14.16 13.70 -39.28
N GLU A 151 -13.90 14.47 -38.23
CA GLU A 151 -13.57 15.89 -38.30
C GLU A 151 -12.66 16.28 -37.16
N VAL A 152 -11.71 17.19 -37.43
CA VAL A 152 -10.84 17.79 -36.41
C VAL A 152 -10.88 19.31 -36.51
N ILE A 153 -11.29 19.95 -35.42
CA ILE A 153 -11.30 21.40 -35.23
C ILE A 153 -10.11 21.78 -34.35
N ILE A 154 -9.30 22.72 -34.81
CA ILE A 154 -8.15 23.23 -34.06
C ILE A 154 -8.49 24.63 -33.52
N MET A 155 -8.31 24.81 -32.21
CA MET A 155 -8.52 26.04 -31.48
C MET A 155 -7.20 26.50 -30.84
N THR A 156 -6.81 27.76 -31.01
CA THR A 156 -5.70 28.36 -30.25
C THR A 156 -6.12 29.64 -29.56
N ASP A 157 -5.68 29.83 -28.31
CA ASP A 157 -6.05 31.01 -27.52
C ASP A 157 -5.54 32.30 -28.19
N ASP A 158 -4.32 32.27 -28.72
CA ASP A 158 -3.66 33.40 -29.38
C ASP A 158 -4.06 33.57 -30.86
N GLY A 159 -4.63 32.54 -31.50
CA GLY A 159 -4.95 32.50 -32.92
C GLY A 159 -3.75 32.16 -33.82
N SER A 160 -2.66 31.64 -33.26
CA SER A 160 -1.46 31.24 -34.00
C SER A 160 -1.68 30.08 -34.98
N TYR A 161 -2.71 29.25 -34.75
CA TYR A 161 -3.06 28.12 -35.62
C TYR A 161 -4.53 27.69 -35.48
N GLY A 162 -5.16 27.31 -36.59
CA GLY A 162 -6.60 26.99 -36.59
C GLY A 162 -7.47 28.23 -36.35
N LYS A 163 -8.50 28.10 -35.51
CA LYS A 163 -9.40 29.20 -35.13
C LYS A 163 -8.96 29.80 -33.80
N LYS A 164 -9.10 31.12 -33.66
CA LYS A 164 -8.85 31.79 -32.39
C LYS A 164 -9.98 31.54 -31.41
N GLY A 165 -9.68 31.03 -30.21
CA GLY A 165 -10.64 30.83 -29.14
C GLY A 165 -10.32 29.63 -28.25
N LEU A 166 -11.14 29.45 -27.22
CA LEU A 166 -11.02 28.32 -26.28
C LEU A 166 -11.69 27.06 -26.85
N VAL A 167 -11.35 25.89 -26.29
CA VAL A 167 -11.97 24.61 -26.67
C VAL A 167 -13.50 24.65 -26.64
N THR A 168 -14.08 25.39 -25.68
CA THR A 168 -15.52 25.51 -25.49
C THR A 168 -16.21 26.14 -26.69
N ALA A 169 -15.55 27.10 -27.37
CA ALA A 169 -16.11 27.71 -28.57
C ALA A 169 -16.16 26.70 -29.72
N GLY A 170 -15.12 25.87 -29.88
CA GLY A 170 -15.11 24.80 -30.89
C GLY A 170 -16.15 23.72 -30.60
N VAL A 171 -16.34 23.36 -29.32
CA VAL A 171 -17.37 22.40 -28.90
C VAL A 171 -18.79 22.97 -29.11
N GLU A 172 -19.03 24.22 -28.71
CA GLU A 172 -20.34 24.87 -28.89
C GLU A 172 -20.70 25.03 -30.38
N GLU A 173 -19.73 25.31 -31.25
CA GLU A 173 -19.93 25.34 -32.70
C GLU A 173 -20.51 24.02 -33.22
N VAL A 174 -19.98 22.87 -32.77
CA VAL A 174 -20.47 21.56 -33.18
C VAL A 174 -21.87 21.30 -32.63
N ILE A 175 -22.11 21.60 -31.35
CA ILE A 175 -23.42 21.42 -30.70
C ILE A 175 -24.52 22.23 -31.40
N LEU A 176 -24.20 23.45 -31.85
CA LEU A 176 -25.14 24.31 -32.57
C LEU A 176 -25.37 23.85 -34.02
N ARG A 177 -24.41 23.11 -34.60
CA ARG A 177 -24.44 22.63 -35.98
C ARG A 177 -25.18 21.30 -36.12
N GLU A 178 -24.97 20.37 -35.21
CA GLU A 178 -25.53 19.02 -35.27
C GLU A 178 -25.81 18.42 -33.88
N LYS A 179 -26.64 17.36 -33.82
CA LYS A 179 -26.93 16.67 -32.57
C LYS A 179 -25.66 15.97 -32.06
N VAL A 180 -25.31 16.21 -30.80
CA VAL A 180 -24.21 15.55 -30.08
C VAL A 180 -24.81 14.66 -28.99
N ASP A 181 -24.48 13.37 -29.01
CA ASP A 181 -25.03 12.38 -28.07
C ASP A 181 -24.13 12.19 -26.85
N LYS A 182 -22.83 12.42 -26.98
CA LYS A 182 -21.84 12.25 -25.90
C LYS A 182 -20.66 13.21 -26.08
N CYS A 183 -20.10 13.67 -24.98
CA CYS A 183 -18.84 14.41 -24.98
C CYS A 183 -17.79 13.70 -24.09
N PHE A 184 -16.54 13.70 -24.54
CA PHE A 184 -15.37 13.36 -23.73
C PHE A 184 -14.45 14.57 -23.65
N ALA A 185 -14.03 14.98 -22.46
CA ALA A 185 -13.16 16.13 -22.27
C ALA A 185 -11.91 15.74 -21.48
N ILE A 186 -10.72 15.99 -22.05
CA ILE A 186 -9.44 15.54 -21.49
C ILE A 186 -8.37 16.61 -21.69
N GLY A 187 -7.77 17.08 -20.60
CA GLY A 187 -6.71 18.08 -20.63
C GLY A 187 -6.61 18.84 -19.32
N PRO A 188 -6.22 20.13 -19.34
CA PRO A 188 -6.15 20.94 -18.12
C PRO A 188 -7.48 20.90 -17.35
N ALA A 189 -7.42 20.74 -16.02
CA ALA A 189 -8.63 20.61 -15.19
C ALA A 189 -9.61 21.79 -15.35
N ILE A 190 -9.07 23.01 -15.54
CA ILE A 190 -9.89 24.19 -15.79
C ILE A 190 -10.64 24.12 -17.14
N MET A 191 -9.99 23.55 -18.17
CA MET A 191 -10.60 23.34 -19.48
C MET A 191 -11.75 22.35 -19.36
N MET A 192 -11.52 21.21 -18.71
CA MET A 192 -12.54 20.19 -18.48
C MET A 192 -13.74 20.77 -17.71
N LYS A 193 -13.50 21.56 -16.66
CA LYS A 193 -14.56 22.27 -15.90
C LYS A 193 -15.48 23.07 -16.82
N PHE A 194 -14.91 23.91 -17.69
CA PHE A 194 -15.70 24.77 -18.57
C PHE A 194 -16.40 24.01 -19.70
N VAL A 195 -15.80 22.91 -20.21
CA VAL A 195 -16.50 22.02 -21.13
C VAL A 195 -17.71 21.38 -20.45
N CYS A 196 -17.58 20.89 -19.21
CA CYS A 196 -18.70 20.33 -18.46
C CYS A 196 -19.81 21.34 -18.19
N LEU A 197 -19.47 22.59 -17.85
CA LEU A 197 -20.47 23.65 -17.67
C LEU A 197 -21.21 23.96 -18.98
N LEU A 198 -20.48 23.99 -20.10
CA LEU A 198 -21.05 24.16 -21.42
C LEU A 198 -22.00 23.01 -21.77
N THR A 199 -21.54 21.75 -21.70
CA THR A 199 -22.35 20.60 -22.10
C THR A 199 -23.57 20.39 -21.21
N LYS A 200 -23.48 20.76 -19.92
CA LYS A 200 -24.62 20.75 -19.00
C LYS A 200 -25.74 21.70 -19.42
N LYS A 201 -25.42 22.87 -20.01
CA LYS A 201 -26.42 23.80 -20.58
C LYS A 201 -27.23 23.16 -21.71
N TYR A 202 -26.65 22.19 -22.41
CA TYR A 202 -27.24 21.50 -23.56
C TYR A 202 -27.70 20.07 -23.25
N ASP A 203 -27.67 19.65 -21.97
CA ASP A 203 -28.05 18.30 -21.53
C ASP A 203 -27.26 17.17 -22.23
N ILE A 204 -25.98 17.40 -22.50
CA ILE A 204 -25.09 16.43 -23.15
C ILE A 204 -24.28 15.68 -22.07
N PRO A 205 -24.44 14.34 -21.96
CA PRO A 205 -23.62 13.54 -21.06
C PRO A 205 -22.14 13.72 -21.37
N THR A 206 -21.33 13.98 -20.34
CA THR A 206 -19.91 14.32 -20.52
C THR A 206 -19.02 13.56 -19.56
N ASP A 207 -18.09 12.78 -20.11
CA ASP A 207 -17.08 12.11 -19.31
C ASP A 207 -15.77 12.91 -19.34
N VAL A 208 -15.11 12.99 -18.20
CA VAL A 208 -13.79 13.64 -18.06
C VAL A 208 -12.76 12.64 -17.57
N SER A 209 -11.59 12.65 -18.19
CA SER A 209 -10.47 11.81 -17.75
C SER A 209 -9.55 12.62 -16.84
N LEU A 210 -9.50 12.24 -15.55
CA LEU A 210 -8.83 13.00 -14.51
C LEU A 210 -7.40 12.52 -14.29
N ASN A 211 -6.47 13.47 -14.12
CA ASN A 211 -5.12 13.22 -13.63
C ASN A 211 -4.91 13.96 -12.30
N THR A 212 -4.92 13.22 -11.20
CA THR A 212 -4.71 13.72 -9.83
C THR A 212 -3.39 13.21 -9.28
N ILE A 213 -2.92 13.77 -8.16
CA ILE A 213 -1.73 13.27 -7.43
C ILE A 213 -1.91 11.78 -7.09
N MET A 214 -0.94 10.93 -7.44
CA MET A 214 -0.95 9.49 -7.15
C MET A 214 0.37 9.08 -6.52
N VAL A 215 0.34 8.14 -5.58
CA VAL A 215 1.56 7.57 -4.97
C VAL A 215 1.71 6.09 -5.36
N ASP A 216 0.68 5.27 -5.12
CA ASP A 216 0.73 3.84 -5.48
C ASP A 216 0.26 3.52 -6.91
N GLY A 217 -0.83 4.16 -7.37
CA GLY A 217 -1.57 3.80 -8.59
C GLY A 217 -2.67 2.74 -8.40
N THR A 218 -2.86 2.19 -7.20
CA THR A 218 -3.78 1.07 -6.89
C THR A 218 -4.84 1.42 -5.85
N GLY A 219 -4.83 2.66 -5.33
CA GLY A 219 -5.86 3.23 -4.45
C GLY A 219 -5.58 3.04 -2.97
N MET A 220 -4.54 2.28 -2.61
CA MET A 220 -4.23 1.92 -1.22
C MET A 220 -3.81 3.13 -0.36
N CYS A 221 -3.24 4.17 -0.95
CA CYS A 221 -2.82 5.39 -0.30
C CYS A 221 -3.98 6.36 -0.14
N GLY A 222 -4.88 6.44 -1.13
CA GLY A 222 -5.94 7.44 -1.17
C GLY A 222 -5.49 8.88 -1.48
N ALA A 223 -4.28 9.07 -2.00
CA ALA A 223 -3.78 10.39 -2.43
C ALA A 223 -4.61 10.96 -3.59
N CYS A 224 -4.97 10.11 -4.55
CA CYS A 224 -5.74 10.43 -5.76
C CYS A 224 -7.23 10.73 -5.53
N ARG A 225 -7.64 10.92 -4.28
CA ARG A 225 -9.05 11.06 -3.94
C ARG A 225 -9.60 12.41 -4.40
N ILE A 226 -10.88 12.38 -4.76
CA ILE A 226 -11.67 13.52 -5.22
C ILE A 226 -13.15 13.31 -4.87
N THR A 227 -13.88 14.40 -4.64
CA THR A 227 -15.34 14.38 -4.52
C THR A 227 -16.01 14.25 -5.89
N VAL A 228 -16.82 13.19 -6.07
CA VAL A 228 -17.70 12.99 -7.23
C VAL A 228 -19.10 12.64 -6.73
N GLY A 229 -20.10 13.45 -7.08
CA GLY A 229 -21.49 13.24 -6.66
C GLY A 229 -21.66 13.28 -5.13
N GLY A 230 -20.88 14.12 -4.46
CA GLY A 230 -20.88 14.26 -2.99
C GLY A 230 -20.22 13.09 -2.25
N LYS A 231 -19.50 12.21 -2.95
CA LYS A 231 -18.79 11.08 -2.34
C LYS A 231 -17.32 11.10 -2.73
N THR A 232 -16.45 10.70 -1.80
CA THR A 232 -15.04 10.50 -2.10
C THR A 232 -14.85 9.28 -3.00
N LYS A 233 -14.15 9.47 -4.12
CA LYS A 233 -13.77 8.47 -5.12
C LYS A 233 -12.27 8.47 -5.33
N PHE A 234 -11.71 7.35 -5.78
CA PHE A 234 -10.27 7.18 -6.03
C PHE A 234 -9.99 7.12 -7.52
N VAL A 235 -9.34 8.14 -8.11
CA VAL A 235 -9.11 8.21 -9.56
C VAL A 235 -8.41 6.97 -10.12
N CYS A 236 -7.43 6.42 -9.41
CA CYS A 236 -6.65 5.27 -9.92
C CYS A 236 -7.38 3.92 -9.92
N VAL A 237 -8.49 3.79 -9.18
CA VAL A 237 -9.28 2.53 -9.09
C VAL A 237 -10.69 2.70 -9.64
N ASP A 238 -11.33 3.83 -9.34
CA ASP A 238 -12.69 4.15 -9.78
C ASP A 238 -12.74 4.76 -11.18
N GLY A 239 -11.69 5.50 -11.57
CA GLY A 239 -11.56 6.23 -12.82
C GLY A 239 -10.54 5.61 -13.78
N PRO A 240 -9.83 6.38 -14.63
CA PRO A 240 -9.68 7.84 -14.55
C PRO A 240 -10.86 8.63 -15.12
N GLU A 241 -11.78 7.98 -15.85
CA GLU A 241 -12.99 8.62 -16.37
C GLU A 241 -14.12 8.70 -15.34
N PHE A 242 -14.72 9.88 -15.22
CA PHE A 242 -15.89 10.15 -14.37
C PHE A 242 -16.92 11.00 -15.12
N ASP A 243 -18.18 10.95 -14.66
CA ASP A 243 -19.20 11.92 -15.07
C ASP A 243 -18.76 13.32 -14.64
N GLY A 244 -18.37 14.14 -15.62
CA GLY A 244 -17.83 15.47 -15.40
C GLY A 244 -18.82 16.45 -14.79
N HIS A 245 -20.13 16.18 -14.85
CA HIS A 245 -21.14 17.03 -14.19
C HIS A 245 -21.21 16.82 -12.68
N GLN A 246 -20.61 15.75 -12.18
CA GLN A 246 -20.59 15.38 -10.76
C GLN A 246 -19.25 15.66 -10.08
N VAL A 247 -18.20 16.02 -10.82
CA VAL A 247 -16.84 16.27 -10.32
C VAL A 247 -16.76 17.63 -9.62
N ASP A 248 -16.20 17.67 -8.42
CA ASP A 248 -15.79 18.91 -7.75
C ASP A 248 -14.43 19.40 -8.29
N PHE A 249 -14.48 20.17 -9.37
CA PHE A 249 -13.28 20.74 -10.00
C PHE A 249 -12.54 21.76 -9.11
N ASP A 250 -13.25 22.47 -8.23
CA ASP A 250 -12.64 23.50 -7.39
C ASP A 250 -11.82 22.86 -6.25
N GLU A 251 -12.34 21.79 -5.65
CA GLU A 251 -11.58 20.92 -4.75
C GLU A 251 -10.34 20.34 -5.45
N MET A 252 -10.53 19.75 -6.65
CA MET A 252 -9.44 19.13 -7.41
C MET A 252 -8.31 20.12 -7.71
N LEU A 253 -8.63 21.31 -8.24
CA LEU A 253 -7.65 22.33 -8.60
C LEU A 253 -6.84 22.81 -7.39
N LYS A 254 -7.49 22.96 -6.22
CA LYS A 254 -6.80 23.30 -4.97
C LYS A 254 -5.84 22.18 -4.55
N ARG A 255 -6.30 20.92 -4.55
CA ARG A 255 -5.49 19.75 -4.17
C ARG A 255 -4.26 19.57 -5.06
N MET A 256 -4.39 19.76 -6.37
CA MET A 256 -3.25 19.69 -7.31
C MET A 256 -2.17 20.74 -7.04
N GLY A 257 -2.51 21.83 -6.35
CA GLY A 257 -1.56 22.86 -5.93
C GLY A 257 -0.85 22.59 -4.60
N ALA A 258 -1.15 21.48 -3.92
CA ALA A 258 -0.75 21.26 -2.52
C ALA A 258 0.78 21.28 -2.28
N PHE A 259 1.59 20.86 -3.26
CA PHE A 259 3.04 20.69 -3.11
C PHE A 259 3.88 21.65 -3.97
N ARG A 260 3.26 22.60 -4.69
CA ARG A 260 3.97 23.51 -5.64
C ARG A 260 5.09 24.33 -5.02
N ASP A 261 4.98 24.65 -3.73
CA ASP A 261 5.98 25.42 -3.00
C ASP A 261 7.23 24.55 -2.73
N ILE A 262 7.01 23.28 -2.32
CA ILE A 262 8.07 22.29 -2.06
C ILE A 262 8.77 21.89 -3.37
N GLU A 263 8.01 21.62 -4.43
CA GLU A 263 8.55 21.23 -5.75
C GLU A 263 9.51 22.27 -6.35
N ARG A 264 9.37 23.55 -6.00
CA ARG A 264 10.24 24.63 -6.50
C ARG A 264 11.63 24.60 -5.87
N GLU A 265 11.75 24.06 -4.66
CA GLU A 265 13.00 24.08 -3.87
C GLU A 265 13.91 22.89 -4.18
N GLU A 266 13.36 21.76 -4.66
CA GLU A 266 14.03 20.46 -4.81
C GLU A 266 14.81 20.24 -6.14
N ILE A 267 14.86 21.20 -7.07
CA ILE A 267 15.45 21.05 -8.43
C ILE A 267 16.99 20.80 -8.45
N HIS A 268 17.69 20.70 -7.31
CA HIS A 268 19.15 20.92 -7.24
C HIS A 268 20.08 19.78 -6.75
N LYS A 269 19.70 18.49 -6.64
CA LYS A 269 20.61 17.46 -6.04
C LYS A 269 20.50 16.03 -6.63
N LEU A 270 21.64 15.35 -6.91
CA LEU A 270 21.82 13.89 -7.22
C LEU A 270 23.31 13.45 -6.95
N ASP A 271 23.65 12.36 -6.22
CA ASP A 271 24.01 10.96 -6.68
C ASP A 271 24.36 9.98 -5.49
N PRO A 272 24.27 8.61 -5.60
CA PRO A 272 24.72 7.60 -4.59
C PRO A 272 25.53 6.32 -5.09
N VAL A 273 25.97 5.39 -4.19
CA VAL A 273 26.72 4.09 -4.45
C VAL A 273 26.39 2.93 -3.43
N ASP A 274 26.62 1.65 -3.82
CA ASP A 274 26.13 0.30 -3.33
C ASP A 274 27.23 -0.68 -2.73
N PRO A 275 26.92 -1.77 -1.94
CA PRO A 275 27.89 -2.81 -1.44
C PRO A 275 27.53 -4.34 -1.59
N HIS A 276 28.38 -5.30 -1.09
CA HIS A 276 28.34 -6.79 -1.30
C HIS A 276 28.53 -7.70 -0.02
N VAL A 277 28.21 -9.03 -0.09
CA VAL A 277 28.04 -10.04 1.02
C VAL A 277 28.69 -11.46 0.75
N CYS A 278 28.89 -12.36 1.76
CA CYS A 278 29.18 -13.84 1.61
C CYS A 278 28.81 -14.75 2.85
N GLU A 279 28.80 -16.12 2.70
CA GLU A 279 27.98 -17.21 3.35
C GLU A 279 28.57 -18.15 4.48
N VAL A 280 27.73 -19.04 5.10
CA VAL A 280 28.00 -20.01 6.23
C VAL A 280 27.25 -21.39 6.12
N THR A 281 27.67 -22.44 6.88
CA THR A 281 27.26 -23.88 6.91
C THR A 281 26.46 -24.40 8.17
N LYS A 282 25.97 -25.66 8.16
CA LYS A 282 24.83 -26.30 8.94
C LYS A 282 25.17 -27.28 10.11
N SER A 283 24.21 -27.54 11.05
CA SER A 283 23.80 -28.88 11.64
C SER A 283 22.58 -28.79 12.65
N GLN A 284 21.94 -29.92 13.09
CA GLN A 284 20.60 -30.10 13.76
C GLN A 284 20.64 -30.52 15.27
N ASP A 285 19.53 -30.39 16.09
CA ASP A 285 18.75 -31.51 16.75
C ASP A 285 17.59 -31.13 17.77
N ASP A 286 16.80 -32.13 18.25
CA ASP A 286 15.40 -32.19 18.77
C ASP A 286 15.13 -32.26 20.33
N ARG A 287 13.84 -32.29 20.76
CA ARG A 287 13.22 -32.05 22.10
C ARG A 287 13.47 -33.09 23.20
N THR A 288 13.75 -34.34 22.89
CA THR A 288 14.10 -35.38 23.89
C THR A 288 15.56 -35.35 24.28
N ALA A 289 16.30 -34.34 23.81
CA ALA A 289 17.71 -34.27 24.05
C ALA A 289 18.02 -34.21 25.56
N PRO A 290 18.97 -35.03 26.05
CA PRO A 290 19.30 -35.15 27.47
C PRO A 290 19.57 -33.80 28.17
N TRP A 291 20.12 -32.84 27.42
CA TRP A 291 20.39 -31.49 27.91
C TRP A 291 19.12 -30.74 28.34
N ARG A 292 17.98 -30.95 27.65
CA ARG A 292 16.71 -30.27 27.94
C ARG A 292 16.03 -30.85 29.19
N GLU A 293 16.20 -32.14 29.45
CA GLU A 293 15.71 -32.77 30.68
C GLU A 293 16.55 -32.35 31.90
N ALA A 294 17.86 -32.22 31.74
CA ALA A 294 18.76 -31.73 32.80
C ALA A 294 18.41 -30.28 33.21
N LEU A 295 18.11 -29.40 32.25
CA LEU A 295 17.66 -28.02 32.52
C LEU A 295 16.33 -27.97 33.28
N ARG A 296 15.38 -28.87 33.01
CA ARG A 296 14.13 -28.93 33.79
C ARG A 296 14.38 -29.29 35.24
N LYS A 297 15.35 -30.17 35.52
CA LYS A 297 15.70 -30.61 36.88
C LYS A 297 16.59 -29.62 37.64
N SER A 298 17.25 -28.69 36.95
CA SER A 298 18.23 -27.77 37.57
C SER A 298 17.62 -26.66 38.44
N MET A 299 16.34 -26.33 38.26
CA MET A 299 15.67 -25.24 39.00
C MET A 299 14.19 -25.55 39.23
N LYS A 300 13.71 -25.41 40.46
CA LYS A 300 12.34 -25.76 40.85
C LYS A 300 11.34 -24.72 40.28
N PRO A 301 10.09 -25.10 39.96
CA PRO A 301 9.08 -24.17 39.44
C PRO A 301 8.84 -22.92 40.32
N LYS A 302 8.93 -23.07 41.65
CA LYS A 302 8.79 -21.95 42.60
C LYS A 302 9.92 -20.93 42.49
N GLU A 303 11.13 -21.37 42.16
CA GLU A 303 12.28 -20.50 41.98
C GLU A 303 12.17 -19.75 40.64
N ARG A 304 11.73 -20.45 39.58
CA ARG A 304 11.52 -19.85 38.24
C ARG A 304 10.44 -18.75 38.25
N THR A 305 9.39 -18.93 39.02
CA THR A 305 8.27 -17.98 39.15
C THR A 305 8.59 -16.78 40.03
N ALA A 306 9.61 -16.88 40.89
CA ALA A 306 10.08 -15.77 41.71
C ALA A 306 10.97 -14.77 40.93
N ILE A 307 11.50 -15.15 39.76
CA ILE A 307 12.31 -14.27 38.91
C ILE A 307 11.40 -13.17 38.33
N PRO A 308 11.70 -11.88 38.55
CA PRO A 308 10.93 -10.78 37.99
C PRO A 308 11.02 -10.77 36.47
N ARG A 309 9.96 -10.31 35.79
CA ARG A 309 9.97 -10.14 34.34
C ARG A 309 11.03 -9.11 33.94
N VAL A 310 11.85 -9.45 32.96
CA VAL A 310 12.81 -8.53 32.38
C VAL A 310 12.08 -7.43 31.61
N LYS A 311 12.54 -6.19 31.80
CA LYS A 311 12.05 -5.03 31.05
C LYS A 311 12.85 -4.86 29.77
N MET A 312 12.16 -4.50 28.68
CA MET A 312 12.82 -4.16 27.41
C MET A 312 13.69 -2.92 27.60
N ASN A 313 14.89 -2.93 27.03
CA ASN A 313 15.71 -1.73 26.95
C ASN A 313 15.11 -0.81 25.89
N GLU A 314 14.93 0.46 26.22
CA GLU A 314 14.28 1.44 25.35
C GLU A 314 15.18 2.68 25.23
N LEU A 315 15.13 3.35 24.08
CA LEU A 315 15.68 4.70 23.94
C LEU A 315 14.94 5.66 24.86
N ASP A 316 15.64 6.72 25.27
CA ASP A 316 15.07 7.82 26.04
C ASP A 316 13.87 8.44 25.30
N PRO A 317 12.72 8.67 25.97
CA PRO A 317 11.51 9.17 25.32
C PRO A 317 11.64 10.52 24.64
N GLU A 318 12.39 11.46 25.23
CA GLU A 318 12.55 12.80 24.65
C GLU A 318 13.43 12.70 23.39
N TYR A 319 14.58 12.04 23.50
CA TYR A 319 15.47 11.81 22.36
C TYR A 319 14.78 11.07 21.21
N ARG A 320 14.13 9.94 21.49
CA ARG A 320 13.53 9.08 20.45
C ARG A 320 12.33 9.73 19.76
N SER A 321 11.69 10.72 20.39
CA SER A 321 10.59 11.47 19.80
C SER A 321 11.01 12.33 18.60
N HIS A 322 12.33 12.52 18.41
CA HIS A 322 12.93 13.28 17.31
C HIS A 322 13.76 12.42 16.34
N SER A 323 13.89 11.11 16.58
CA SER A 323 14.61 10.19 15.70
C SER A 323 13.64 9.31 14.90
N ARG A 324 13.73 9.37 13.57
CA ARG A 324 12.85 8.62 12.65
C ARG A 324 13.30 7.19 12.40
N LYS A 325 14.62 6.96 12.37
CA LYS A 325 15.24 5.74 11.84
C LYS A 325 15.72 4.77 12.94
N GLU A 326 15.76 5.22 14.19
CA GLU A 326 16.23 4.39 15.30
C GLU A 326 15.08 3.62 15.94
N GLU A 327 15.27 2.31 16.10
CA GLU A 327 14.32 1.44 16.77
C GLU A 327 14.18 1.83 18.24
N VAL A 328 12.95 2.08 18.71
CA VAL A 328 12.69 2.50 20.10
C VAL A 328 13.10 1.41 21.09
N ASN A 329 12.70 0.18 20.82
CA ASN A 329 13.09 -0.98 21.61
C ASN A 329 14.46 -1.46 21.14
N LEU A 330 15.43 -1.53 22.04
CA LEU A 330 16.82 -1.90 21.76
C LEU A 330 17.08 -3.41 21.82
N GLY A 331 16.10 -4.20 22.26
CA GLY A 331 16.25 -5.64 22.46
C GLY A 331 16.85 -5.98 23.84
N LEU A 332 16.85 -7.27 24.14
CA LEU A 332 17.50 -7.79 25.35
C LEU A 332 18.97 -8.04 25.06
N ASN A 333 19.84 -7.79 26.04
CA ASN A 333 21.19 -8.34 26.02
C ASN A 333 21.18 -9.83 26.41
N GLU A 334 22.32 -10.51 26.27
CA GLU A 334 22.41 -11.96 26.54
C GLU A 334 22.05 -12.32 27.99
N GLU A 335 22.53 -11.55 28.99
CA GLU A 335 22.24 -11.80 30.41
C GLU A 335 20.74 -11.68 30.71
N GLN A 336 20.11 -10.65 30.15
CA GLN A 336 18.68 -10.41 30.23
C GLN A 336 17.89 -11.54 29.56
N ALA A 337 18.27 -11.96 28.36
CA ALA A 337 17.62 -13.05 27.64
C ALA A 337 17.73 -14.38 28.39
N LEU A 338 18.90 -14.70 28.94
CA LEU A 338 19.12 -15.88 29.79
C LEU A 338 18.25 -15.84 31.06
N THR A 339 18.17 -14.68 31.69
CA THR A 339 17.37 -14.47 32.91
C THR A 339 15.89 -14.65 32.63
N GLU A 340 15.38 -14.04 31.57
CA GLU A 340 13.97 -14.16 31.18
C GLU A 340 13.64 -15.60 30.74
N ALA A 341 14.55 -16.27 30.01
CA ALA A 341 14.35 -17.66 29.57
C ALA A 341 14.18 -18.64 30.75
N LYS A 342 14.89 -18.41 31.87
CA LYS A 342 14.74 -19.22 33.10
C LYS A 342 13.33 -19.19 33.69
N ARG A 343 12.53 -18.16 33.41
CA ARG A 343 11.13 -18.05 33.89
C ARG A 343 10.22 -19.10 33.26
N CYS A 344 10.56 -19.59 32.06
CA CYS A 344 9.77 -20.60 31.36
C CYS A 344 9.78 -21.94 32.11
N LEU A 345 8.59 -22.52 32.32
CA LEU A 345 8.41 -23.77 33.06
C LEU A 345 8.60 -25.04 32.20
N ASP A 346 8.84 -24.90 30.89
CA ASP A 346 8.87 -26.02 29.93
C ASP A 346 7.64 -26.94 30.03
N CYS A 347 6.45 -26.33 30.01
CA CYS A 347 5.18 -27.03 30.23
C CYS A 347 4.99 -28.21 29.27
N ALA A 348 4.52 -29.35 29.78
CA ALA A 348 4.24 -30.54 28.96
C ALA A 348 3.17 -30.29 27.88
N ASN A 349 2.11 -29.57 28.25
CA ASN A 349 1.05 -29.08 27.37
C ASN A 349 1.11 -27.54 27.33
N PRO A 350 1.90 -26.96 26.42
CA PRO A 350 2.17 -25.53 26.41
C PRO A 350 1.03 -24.74 25.78
N SER A 351 0.12 -24.21 26.61
CA SER A 351 -0.99 -23.33 26.19
C SER A 351 -0.53 -22.07 25.44
N CYS A 352 0.72 -21.64 25.63
CA CYS A 352 1.30 -20.54 24.86
C CYS A 352 1.42 -20.88 23.36
N MET A 353 1.60 -22.15 22.99
CA MET A 353 1.64 -22.59 21.59
C MET A 353 0.25 -22.52 20.95
N GLU A 354 -0.80 -22.89 21.68
CA GLU A 354 -2.20 -22.75 21.24
C GLU A 354 -2.60 -21.29 21.06
N GLY A 355 -2.04 -20.39 21.88
CA GLY A 355 -2.24 -18.95 21.76
C GLY A 355 -1.49 -18.29 20.60
N CYS A 356 -0.59 -19.00 19.92
CA CYS A 356 0.19 -18.51 18.80
C CYS A 356 -0.46 -18.94 17.48
N PRO A 357 -0.92 -18.01 16.61
CA PRO A 357 -1.62 -18.38 15.36
C PRO A 357 -0.80 -19.22 14.37
N VAL A 358 0.54 -19.18 14.44
CA VAL A 358 1.43 -20.01 13.62
C VAL A 358 2.03 -21.18 14.40
N GLY A 359 1.62 -21.43 15.65
CA GLY A 359 2.01 -22.61 16.42
C GLY A 359 3.50 -22.75 16.70
N ILE A 360 4.20 -21.65 17.02
CA ILE A 360 5.64 -21.66 17.33
C ILE A 360 5.93 -22.62 18.48
N ASN A 361 7.01 -23.40 18.39
CA ASN A 361 7.51 -24.23 19.49
C ASN A 361 8.18 -23.37 20.58
N ILE A 362 7.36 -22.63 21.32
CA ILE A 362 7.78 -21.63 22.30
C ILE A 362 8.70 -22.22 23.38
N PRO A 363 8.34 -23.34 24.04
CA PRO A 363 9.24 -23.93 25.03
C PRO A 363 10.56 -24.40 24.39
N GLY A 364 10.54 -24.87 23.14
CA GLY A 364 11.75 -25.32 22.44
C GLY A 364 12.80 -24.22 22.28
N PHE A 365 12.43 -23.09 21.67
CA PHE A 365 13.40 -22.02 21.45
C PHE A 365 13.82 -21.35 22.77
N ILE A 366 12.89 -21.17 23.72
CA ILE A 366 13.23 -20.55 25.01
C ILE A 366 14.23 -21.41 25.79
N LYS A 367 14.10 -22.75 25.75
CA LYS A 367 15.05 -23.63 26.44
C LYS A 367 16.42 -23.66 25.76
N ASN A 368 16.49 -23.41 24.46
CA ASN A 368 17.75 -23.17 23.76
C ASN A 368 18.42 -21.87 24.23
N ILE A 369 17.63 -20.79 24.43
CA ILE A 369 18.15 -19.56 25.04
C ILE A 369 18.66 -19.83 26.46
N GLU A 370 17.90 -20.52 27.31
CA GLU A 370 18.30 -20.79 28.70
C GLU A 370 19.66 -21.50 28.84
N ARG A 371 20.04 -22.31 27.86
CA ARG A 371 21.34 -22.99 27.83
C ARG A 371 22.46 -22.25 27.09
N GLY A 372 22.19 -21.05 26.57
CA GLY A 372 23.17 -20.27 25.80
C GLY A 372 23.26 -20.64 24.31
N GLU A 373 22.39 -21.51 23.80
CA GLU A 373 22.43 -21.96 22.40
C GLU A 373 21.48 -21.12 21.53
N PHE A 374 21.83 -19.84 21.35
CA PHE A 374 20.95 -18.84 20.73
C PHE A 374 20.66 -19.12 19.24
N LEU A 375 21.64 -19.62 18.49
CA LEU A 375 21.47 -19.98 17.08
C LEU A 375 20.51 -21.16 16.90
N GLU A 376 20.53 -22.13 17.82
CA GLU A 376 19.55 -23.23 17.81
C GLU A 376 18.16 -22.72 18.19
N ALA A 377 18.05 -21.71 19.07
CA ALA A 377 16.77 -21.07 19.33
C ALA A 377 16.16 -20.45 18.06
N ALA A 378 16.97 -19.73 17.28
CA ALA A 378 16.56 -19.16 15.99
C ALA A 378 16.17 -20.23 14.97
N ARG A 379 16.95 -21.31 14.87
CA ARG A 379 16.63 -22.47 14.03
C ARG A 379 15.29 -23.11 14.39
N VAL A 380 14.97 -23.22 15.68
CA VAL A 380 13.66 -23.73 16.13
C VAL A 380 12.52 -22.79 15.71
N LEU A 381 12.70 -21.47 15.79
CA LEU A 381 11.68 -20.50 15.35
C LEU A 381 11.36 -20.67 13.86
N LYS A 382 12.40 -20.81 13.02
CA LYS A 382 12.29 -20.94 11.55
C LYS A 382 11.57 -22.20 11.07
N LYS A 383 11.40 -23.21 11.92
CA LYS A 383 10.58 -24.39 11.60
C LYS A 383 9.13 -24.00 11.31
N THR A 384 8.60 -23.03 12.05
CA THR A 384 7.17 -22.65 12.01
C THR A 384 6.90 -21.21 11.62
N SER A 385 7.88 -20.31 11.79
CA SER A 385 7.74 -18.89 11.45
C SER A 385 8.61 -18.55 10.24
N ALA A 386 8.01 -17.89 9.25
CA ALA A 386 8.75 -17.32 8.13
C ALA A 386 9.35 -15.94 8.44
N LEU A 387 8.89 -15.28 9.52
CA LEU A 387 9.24 -13.89 9.86
C LEU A 387 9.46 -13.71 11.38
N PRO A 388 10.30 -14.52 12.06
CA PRO A 388 10.45 -14.47 13.52
C PRO A 388 10.95 -13.11 14.02
N ALA A 389 11.89 -12.47 13.31
CA ALA A 389 12.40 -11.15 13.70
C ALA A 389 11.33 -10.05 13.63
N VAL A 390 10.33 -10.22 12.74
CA VAL A 390 9.17 -9.33 12.62
C VAL A 390 8.16 -9.61 13.73
N CYS A 391 7.82 -10.89 13.96
CA CYS A 391 6.78 -11.31 14.90
C CYS A 391 7.11 -10.90 16.34
N GLY A 392 8.37 -11.06 16.76
CA GLY A 392 8.83 -10.63 18.09
C GLY A 392 8.66 -9.13 18.35
N ARG A 393 8.61 -8.30 17.30
CA ARG A 393 8.44 -6.84 17.38
C ARG A 393 6.99 -6.39 17.36
N VAL A 394 6.17 -6.97 16.48
CA VAL A 394 4.87 -6.38 16.11
C VAL A 394 3.65 -7.17 16.59
N CYS A 395 3.83 -8.39 17.10
CA CYS A 395 2.71 -9.16 17.62
C CYS A 395 2.11 -8.48 18.86
N PRO A 396 0.78 -8.42 19.02
CA PRO A 396 0.16 -8.06 20.29
C PRO A 396 0.19 -9.29 21.23
N GLN A 397 1.36 -9.58 21.81
CA GLN A 397 1.57 -10.79 22.62
C GLN A 397 0.58 -10.88 23.79
N GLU A 398 0.16 -9.73 24.34
CA GLU A 398 -0.81 -9.59 25.41
C GLU A 398 -2.22 -10.11 25.05
N LYS A 399 -2.50 -10.31 23.74
CA LYS A 399 -3.73 -10.91 23.23
C LYS A 399 -3.51 -12.31 22.65
N GLN A 400 -2.28 -12.84 22.71
CA GLN A 400 -1.86 -14.04 21.99
C GLN A 400 -1.06 -15.00 22.90
N CYS A 401 0.18 -15.32 22.56
CA CYS A 401 1.01 -16.32 23.25
C CYS A 401 1.21 -16.01 24.73
N GLU A 402 1.45 -14.74 25.09
CA GLU A 402 1.65 -14.33 26.48
C GLU A 402 0.34 -14.35 27.27
N SER A 403 -0.80 -14.04 26.63
CA SER A 403 -2.14 -14.12 27.25
C SER A 403 -2.53 -15.52 27.71
N LYS A 404 -1.90 -16.56 27.13
CA LYS A 404 -2.13 -17.97 27.46
C LYS A 404 -1.04 -18.55 28.37
N CYS A 405 -0.07 -17.76 28.82
CA CYS A 405 1.01 -18.23 29.68
C CYS A 405 0.47 -18.64 31.07
N ILE A 406 0.92 -19.79 31.58
CA ILE A 406 0.48 -20.31 32.88
C ILE A 406 0.83 -19.38 34.07
N HIS A 407 1.86 -18.55 33.92
CA HIS A 407 2.26 -17.54 34.92
C HIS A 407 1.08 -16.61 35.29
N LEU A 408 0.24 -16.24 34.33
CA LEU A 408 -0.93 -15.39 34.57
C LEU A 408 -1.95 -16.05 35.51
N LYS A 409 -2.16 -17.38 35.37
CA LYS A 409 -3.04 -18.14 36.29
C LYS A 409 -2.45 -18.24 37.70
N MET A 410 -1.15 -18.03 37.85
CA MET A 410 -0.44 -18.03 39.12
C MET A 410 -0.35 -16.63 39.76
N GLY A 411 -0.94 -15.60 39.13
CA GLY A 411 -0.86 -14.22 39.60
C GLY A 411 0.47 -13.52 39.30
N HIS A 412 1.28 -14.06 38.39
CA HIS A 412 2.55 -13.48 37.95
C HIS A 412 2.45 -12.95 36.52
N GLU A 413 3.37 -12.08 36.12
CA GLU A 413 3.49 -11.64 34.72
C GLU A 413 3.90 -12.80 33.81
N ALA A 414 3.38 -12.82 32.59
CA ALA A 414 3.77 -13.79 31.58
C ALA A 414 5.29 -13.79 31.31
N VAL A 415 5.81 -14.91 30.81
CA VAL A 415 7.14 -14.96 30.20
C VAL A 415 7.13 -14.02 28.99
N ALA A 416 8.16 -13.21 28.81
CA ALA A 416 8.28 -12.25 27.72
C ALA A 416 8.67 -12.95 26.41
N ILE A 417 7.75 -13.75 25.88
CA ILE A 417 7.95 -14.63 24.73
C ILE A 417 8.35 -13.81 23.50
N GLY A 418 7.69 -12.67 23.25
CA GLY A 418 8.01 -11.83 22.10
C GLY A 418 9.43 -11.27 22.16
N TYR A 419 9.90 -10.89 23.36
CA TYR A 419 11.25 -10.37 23.55
C TYR A 419 12.32 -11.45 23.33
N LEU A 420 12.06 -12.67 23.79
CA LEU A 420 12.95 -13.82 23.57
C LEU A 420 12.96 -14.27 22.10
N GLU A 421 11.81 -14.23 21.42
CA GLU A 421 11.71 -14.51 19.97
C GLU A 421 12.54 -13.50 19.17
N ARG A 422 12.37 -12.20 19.46
CA ARG A 422 13.16 -11.13 18.87
C ARG A 422 14.66 -11.35 19.12
N PHE A 423 15.06 -11.60 20.37
CA PHE A 423 16.47 -11.79 20.73
C PHE A 423 17.11 -12.92 19.92
N ALA A 424 16.46 -14.09 19.83
CA ALA A 424 17.01 -15.22 19.09
C ALA A 424 17.17 -14.89 17.60
N ALA A 425 16.18 -14.24 16.98
CA ALA A 425 16.23 -13.88 15.57
C ALA A 425 17.27 -12.76 15.28
N ASP A 426 17.37 -11.75 16.15
CA ASP A 426 18.36 -10.68 16.03
C ASP A 426 19.79 -11.23 16.21
N TYR A 427 20.01 -12.11 17.20
CA TYR A 427 21.32 -12.74 17.44
C TYR A 427 21.78 -13.56 16.23
N GLU A 428 20.90 -14.36 15.63
CA GLU A 428 21.23 -15.13 14.42
C GLU A 428 21.64 -14.21 13.26
N ARG A 429 20.86 -13.15 13.01
CA ARG A 429 21.17 -12.17 11.97
C ARG A 429 22.51 -11.48 12.21
N GLU A 430 22.75 -11.01 13.43
CA GLU A 430 23.96 -10.25 13.79
C GLU A 430 25.21 -11.11 13.82
N SER A 431 25.07 -12.40 14.15
CA SER A 431 26.17 -13.36 14.07
C SER A 431 26.62 -13.68 12.63
N GLY A 432 25.79 -13.35 11.63
CA GLY A 432 25.96 -13.78 10.24
C GLY A 432 25.71 -15.28 10.01
N GLN A 433 25.38 -16.05 11.05
CA GLN A 433 25.19 -17.50 11.01
C GLN A 433 23.72 -17.87 10.73
N ILE A 434 23.18 -17.30 9.65
CA ILE A 434 21.78 -17.48 9.28
C ILE A 434 21.54 -18.92 8.79
N SER A 435 20.67 -19.63 9.48
CA SER A 435 20.22 -20.96 9.06
C SER A 435 19.11 -20.87 8.02
N THR A 436 19.27 -21.62 6.92
CA THR A 436 18.18 -21.90 5.97
C THR A 436 17.48 -23.20 6.36
N PRO A 437 16.14 -23.24 6.35
CA PRO A 437 15.39 -24.48 6.59
C PRO A 437 15.75 -25.59 5.60
N GLU A 438 15.53 -26.84 6.00
CA GLU A 438 15.64 -27.97 5.08
C GLU A 438 14.50 -27.93 4.06
N LEU A 439 14.84 -28.09 2.78
CA LEU A 439 13.90 -28.08 1.67
C LEU A 439 13.70 -29.50 1.17
N ALA A 440 12.44 -29.88 0.91
CA ALA A 440 12.13 -31.11 0.21
C ALA A 440 12.65 -31.04 -1.25
N PRO A 441 12.89 -32.19 -1.90
CA PRO A 441 13.23 -32.23 -3.31
C PRO A 441 12.18 -31.50 -4.18
N LYS A 442 12.66 -30.79 -5.20
CA LYS A 442 11.79 -30.09 -6.15
C LYS A 442 10.79 -31.06 -6.80
N ASN A 443 9.51 -30.70 -6.77
CA ASN A 443 8.41 -31.52 -7.29
C ASN A 443 7.96 -31.08 -8.70
N GLY A 444 8.49 -29.97 -9.23
CA GLY A 444 8.19 -29.44 -10.57
C GLY A 444 6.80 -28.80 -10.70
N VAL A 445 6.09 -28.58 -9.60
CA VAL A 445 4.77 -27.97 -9.58
C VAL A 445 4.87 -26.49 -9.24
N LYS A 446 4.32 -25.65 -10.12
CA LYS A 446 4.30 -24.19 -9.96
C LYS A 446 3.09 -23.71 -9.15
N VAL A 447 3.30 -22.78 -8.23
CA VAL A 447 2.24 -22.09 -7.46
C VAL A 447 2.48 -20.58 -7.40
N ALA A 448 1.42 -19.80 -7.60
CA ALA A 448 1.49 -18.34 -7.64
C ALA A 448 0.97 -17.75 -6.34
N VAL A 449 1.63 -16.69 -5.88
CA VAL A 449 1.24 -15.93 -4.68
C VAL A 449 0.96 -14.49 -5.11
N VAL A 450 -0.21 -13.96 -4.78
CA VAL A 450 -0.63 -12.60 -5.12
C VAL A 450 -0.48 -11.70 -3.90
N GLY A 451 0.59 -10.91 -3.86
CA GLY A 451 0.91 -9.99 -2.77
C GLY A 451 2.02 -10.51 -1.85
N SER A 452 2.97 -9.64 -1.53
CA SER A 452 4.16 -9.95 -0.72
C SER A 452 4.03 -9.58 0.76
N GLY A 453 2.82 -9.40 1.26
CA GLY A 453 2.58 -9.18 2.69
C GLY A 453 2.84 -10.43 3.54
N PRO A 454 2.67 -10.35 4.88
CA PRO A 454 2.96 -11.44 5.80
C PRO A 454 2.30 -12.78 5.45
N ALA A 455 1.04 -12.76 4.98
CA ALA A 455 0.34 -13.96 4.54
C ALA A 455 1.04 -14.61 3.33
N GLY A 456 1.36 -13.82 2.30
CA GLY A 456 2.00 -14.28 1.08
C GLY A 456 3.40 -14.83 1.33
N LEU A 457 4.22 -14.11 2.10
CA LEU A 457 5.56 -14.57 2.48
C LEU A 457 5.52 -15.86 3.30
N SER A 458 4.57 -15.99 4.22
CA SER A 458 4.40 -17.20 5.02
C SER A 458 3.94 -18.40 4.18
N PHE A 459 3.00 -18.19 3.26
CA PHE A 459 2.57 -19.22 2.33
C PHE A 459 3.72 -19.65 1.41
N ALA A 460 4.45 -18.68 0.85
CA ALA A 460 5.56 -18.93 -0.05
C ALA A 460 6.68 -19.73 0.61
N GLY A 461 7.05 -19.35 1.84
CA GLY A 461 8.06 -20.07 2.61
C GLY A 461 7.68 -21.51 2.91
N ASP A 462 6.42 -21.79 3.27
CA ASP A 462 5.98 -23.15 3.56
C ASP A 462 5.86 -24.00 2.28
N MET A 463 5.37 -23.45 1.17
CA MET A 463 5.33 -24.16 -0.12
C MET A 463 6.74 -24.43 -0.67
N ALA A 464 7.68 -23.49 -0.54
CA ALA A 464 9.07 -23.70 -0.94
C ALA A 464 9.74 -24.84 -0.15
N LYS A 465 9.50 -24.92 1.18
CA LYS A 465 9.96 -26.06 2.01
C LYS A 465 9.42 -27.40 1.53
N MET A 466 8.21 -27.42 0.94
CA MET A 466 7.57 -28.62 0.40
C MET A 466 8.01 -28.96 -1.04
N GLY A 467 8.95 -28.21 -1.62
CA GLY A 467 9.56 -28.51 -2.92
C GLY A 467 8.84 -27.90 -4.13
N TYR A 468 7.86 -27.01 -3.92
CA TYR A 468 7.18 -26.32 -5.02
C TYR A 468 8.05 -25.21 -5.65
N ASP A 469 7.72 -24.85 -6.88
CA ASP A 469 8.23 -23.66 -7.56
C ASP A 469 7.27 -22.50 -7.29
N VAL A 470 7.69 -21.55 -6.46
CA VAL A 470 6.83 -20.49 -5.94
C VAL A 470 7.24 -19.15 -6.53
N THR A 471 6.27 -18.46 -7.14
CA THR A 471 6.45 -17.09 -7.63
C THR A 471 5.48 -16.15 -6.93
N VAL A 472 6.01 -15.09 -6.33
CA VAL A 472 5.26 -14.04 -5.61
C VAL A 472 5.18 -12.80 -6.48
N PHE A 473 3.95 -12.41 -6.83
CA PHE A 473 3.66 -11.21 -7.62
C PHE A 473 3.30 -10.05 -6.69
N GLU A 474 4.02 -8.94 -6.79
CA GLU A 474 3.84 -7.74 -5.98
C GLU A 474 3.52 -6.53 -6.86
N ALA A 475 2.51 -5.76 -6.44
CA ALA A 475 2.04 -4.57 -7.16
C ALA A 475 2.99 -3.38 -6.99
N LEU A 476 3.66 -3.27 -5.85
CA LEU A 476 4.61 -2.21 -5.55
C LEU A 476 6.03 -2.57 -6.04
N HIS A 477 6.90 -1.56 -5.99
CA HIS A 477 8.32 -1.67 -6.33
C HIS A 477 9.16 -2.26 -5.18
N GLU A 478 8.54 -2.55 -4.03
CA GLU A 478 9.17 -3.15 -2.84
C GLU A 478 8.37 -4.34 -2.33
N ILE A 479 9.07 -5.34 -1.78
CA ILE A 479 8.51 -6.57 -1.22
C ILE A 479 8.29 -6.40 0.30
N GLY A 480 7.17 -6.90 0.82
CA GLY A 480 6.89 -6.95 2.27
C GLY A 480 5.55 -6.34 2.69
N GLY A 481 4.85 -5.66 1.78
CA GLY A 481 3.56 -5.04 2.05
C GLY A 481 3.60 -4.08 3.24
N VAL A 482 2.66 -4.23 4.18
CA VAL A 482 2.53 -3.33 5.35
C VAL A 482 3.77 -3.29 6.23
N LEU A 483 4.64 -4.30 6.14
CA LEU A 483 5.92 -4.35 6.87
C LEU A 483 6.89 -3.26 6.40
N LYS A 484 6.77 -2.80 5.15
CA LYS A 484 7.61 -1.76 4.54
C LYS A 484 6.88 -0.42 4.44
N TYR A 485 5.66 -0.40 3.86
CA TYR A 485 4.95 0.86 3.62
C TYR A 485 4.20 1.38 4.85
N GLY A 486 3.86 0.49 5.80
CA GLY A 486 2.94 0.81 6.91
C GLY A 486 3.65 1.01 8.23
N ILE A 487 4.37 -0.02 8.70
CA ILE A 487 5.03 -0.01 10.01
C ILE A 487 6.32 0.82 9.92
N PRO A 488 6.50 1.88 10.72
CA PRO A 488 7.69 2.73 10.63
C PRO A 488 8.99 2.05 11.11
N GLU A 489 10.13 2.56 10.63
CA GLU A 489 11.49 2.11 10.99
C GLU A 489 11.74 2.06 12.50
N PHE A 490 11.22 3.04 13.27
CA PHE A 490 11.39 3.09 14.72
C PHE A 490 10.70 1.95 15.49
N ARG A 491 9.86 1.14 14.80
CA ARG A 491 9.18 -0.03 15.35
C ARG A 491 9.58 -1.33 14.65
N LEU A 492 9.72 -1.29 13.33
CA LEU A 492 10.17 -2.41 12.52
C LEU A 492 11.18 -1.92 11.48
N PRO A 493 12.48 -2.04 11.77
CA PRO A 493 13.50 -1.65 10.79
C PRO A 493 13.40 -2.41 9.47
N ASN A 494 13.47 -1.70 8.35
CA ASN A 494 13.32 -2.28 7.01
C ASN A 494 14.38 -3.35 6.72
N LYS A 495 15.61 -3.14 7.22
CA LYS A 495 16.72 -4.10 7.11
C LYS A 495 16.41 -5.48 7.70
N ILE A 496 15.49 -5.56 8.68
CA ILE A 496 15.04 -6.84 9.24
C ILE A 496 14.19 -7.57 8.22
N VAL A 497 13.25 -6.84 7.61
CA VAL A 497 12.33 -7.37 6.63
C VAL A 497 13.09 -7.86 5.40
N ASP A 498 14.11 -7.12 4.96
CA ASP A 498 14.98 -7.49 3.83
C ASP A 498 15.69 -8.81 4.04
N VAL A 499 16.27 -9.02 5.23
CA VAL A 499 16.94 -10.29 5.57
C VAL A 499 15.98 -11.47 5.48
N GLU A 500 14.73 -11.31 5.95
CA GLU A 500 13.75 -12.40 5.87
C GLU A 500 13.29 -12.66 4.42
N ILE A 501 13.16 -11.63 3.59
CA ILE A 501 12.86 -11.77 2.17
C ILE A 501 14.02 -12.44 1.43
N GLU A 502 15.26 -12.05 1.72
CA GLU A 502 16.46 -12.65 1.14
C GLU A 502 16.55 -14.14 1.50
N ASN A 503 16.18 -14.51 2.73
CA ASN A 503 16.11 -15.91 3.14
C ASN A 503 15.10 -16.70 2.30
N LEU A 504 13.94 -16.12 1.97
CA LEU A 504 12.95 -16.74 1.08
C LEU A 504 13.49 -16.86 -0.36
N SER A 505 14.19 -15.84 -0.87
CA SER A 505 14.87 -15.90 -2.16
C SER A 505 15.91 -17.02 -2.21
N LYS A 506 16.72 -17.18 -1.15
CA LYS A 506 17.69 -18.29 -1.00
C LYS A 506 17.01 -19.66 -0.94
N MET A 507 15.74 -19.72 -0.52
CA MET A 507 14.92 -20.94 -0.58
C MET A 507 14.34 -21.22 -1.99
N GLY A 508 14.61 -20.34 -2.97
CA GLY A 508 14.14 -20.48 -4.35
C GLY A 508 12.75 -19.90 -4.60
N VAL A 509 12.26 -19.01 -3.73
CA VAL A 509 11.06 -18.20 -4.01
C VAL A 509 11.44 -17.09 -4.99
N GLU A 510 10.69 -16.98 -6.08
CA GLU A 510 10.85 -15.90 -7.05
C GLU A 510 9.94 -14.73 -6.69
N PHE A 511 10.44 -13.50 -6.83
CA PHE A 511 9.67 -12.28 -6.60
C PHE A 511 9.58 -11.46 -7.89
N VAL A 512 8.35 -11.16 -8.31
CA VAL A 512 8.03 -10.32 -9.47
C VAL A 512 7.37 -9.04 -8.98
N LYS A 513 8.11 -7.94 -9.02
CA LYS A 513 7.66 -6.60 -8.63
C LYS A 513 6.89 -5.91 -9.76
N ASP A 514 6.21 -4.81 -9.44
CA ASP A 514 5.47 -3.97 -10.40
C ASP A 514 4.47 -4.76 -11.28
N CYS A 515 3.92 -5.84 -10.73
CA CYS A 515 3.00 -6.74 -11.41
C CYS A 515 1.68 -6.86 -10.65
N ILE A 516 0.60 -6.37 -11.26
CA ILE A 516 -0.72 -6.34 -10.64
C ILE A 516 -1.55 -7.49 -11.21
N ILE A 517 -1.77 -8.51 -10.39
CA ILE A 517 -2.72 -9.57 -10.75
C ILE A 517 -4.13 -8.99 -10.86
N GLY A 518 -4.83 -9.34 -11.93
CA GLY A 518 -6.13 -8.79 -12.31
C GLY A 518 -6.06 -7.56 -13.21
N LYS A 519 -4.86 -7.02 -13.48
CA LYS A 519 -4.63 -5.91 -14.39
C LYS A 519 -3.51 -6.22 -15.39
N THR A 520 -2.28 -6.36 -14.90
CA THR A 520 -1.08 -6.67 -15.69
C THR A 520 -1.13 -8.11 -16.20
N VAL A 521 -1.50 -9.03 -15.30
CA VAL A 521 -1.59 -10.47 -15.56
C VAL A 521 -2.90 -10.98 -14.97
N SER A 522 -3.67 -11.76 -15.71
CA SER A 522 -4.91 -12.38 -15.20
C SER A 522 -4.64 -13.70 -14.47
N VAL A 523 -5.58 -14.19 -13.68
CA VAL A 523 -5.45 -15.53 -13.06
C VAL A 523 -5.46 -16.62 -14.13
N GLU A 524 -6.19 -16.39 -15.22
CA GLU A 524 -6.23 -17.25 -16.40
C GLU A 524 -4.88 -17.30 -17.11
N ASP A 525 -4.15 -16.17 -17.22
CA ASP A 525 -2.79 -16.16 -17.74
C ASP A 525 -1.86 -17.02 -16.86
N LEU A 526 -1.95 -16.91 -15.53
CA LEU A 526 -1.18 -17.77 -14.61
C LEU A 526 -1.52 -19.26 -14.82
N GLN A 527 -2.80 -19.61 -14.98
CA GLN A 527 -3.16 -20.99 -15.27
C GLN A 527 -2.58 -21.47 -16.61
N ALA A 528 -2.59 -20.62 -17.64
CA ALA A 528 -2.00 -20.92 -18.94
C ALA A 528 -0.47 -21.09 -18.89
N GLU A 529 0.22 -20.40 -17.98
CA GLU A 529 1.65 -20.55 -17.70
C GLU A 529 2.00 -21.79 -16.86
N GLY A 530 0.99 -22.57 -16.46
CA GLY A 530 1.15 -23.86 -15.80
C GLY A 530 1.09 -23.82 -14.27
N TYR A 531 0.74 -22.67 -13.67
CA TYR A 531 0.51 -22.58 -12.23
C TYR A 531 -0.69 -23.45 -11.83
N LYS A 532 -0.49 -24.37 -10.88
CA LYS A 532 -1.51 -25.35 -10.43
C LYS A 532 -2.35 -24.85 -9.25
N GLY A 533 -1.91 -23.79 -8.58
CA GLY A 533 -2.64 -23.15 -7.51
C GLY A 533 -2.26 -21.67 -7.37
N VAL A 534 -3.22 -20.86 -6.92
CA VAL A 534 -3.04 -19.43 -6.68
C VAL A 534 -3.43 -19.12 -5.24
N PHE A 535 -2.55 -18.44 -4.50
CA PHE A 535 -2.84 -17.93 -3.17
C PHE A 535 -2.97 -16.40 -3.18
N VAL A 536 -4.15 -15.88 -2.87
CA VAL A 536 -4.44 -14.44 -2.85
C VAL A 536 -4.20 -13.87 -1.45
N ALA A 537 -3.19 -13.00 -1.35
CA ALA A 537 -2.71 -12.36 -0.12
C ALA A 537 -2.57 -10.83 -0.29
N SER A 538 -3.41 -10.22 -1.12
CA SER A 538 -3.37 -8.79 -1.48
C SER A 538 -3.73 -7.82 -0.33
N GLY A 539 -4.21 -8.35 0.80
CA GLY A 539 -4.51 -7.60 2.01
C GLY A 539 -5.73 -6.67 1.90
N ALA A 540 -5.85 -5.75 2.87
CA ALA A 540 -6.88 -4.71 2.91
C ALA A 540 -6.23 -3.32 2.86
N GLY A 541 -5.88 -2.88 1.66
CA GLY A 541 -5.12 -1.64 1.47
C GLY A 541 -5.97 -0.38 1.28
N LEU A 542 -7.27 -0.47 0.98
CA LEU A 542 -8.08 0.70 0.61
C LEU A 542 -8.47 1.50 1.86
N PRO A 543 -8.12 2.80 1.99
CA PRO A 543 -8.40 3.56 3.20
C PRO A 543 -9.89 3.94 3.28
N ASN A 544 -10.45 3.87 4.49
CA ASN A 544 -11.80 4.38 4.74
C ASN A 544 -11.72 5.86 5.16
N PHE A 545 -12.69 6.63 4.68
CA PHE A 545 -12.93 8.02 5.07
C PHE A 545 -14.27 8.13 5.82
N MET A 546 -14.42 9.17 6.63
CA MET A 546 -15.60 9.42 7.44
C MET A 546 -16.78 9.99 6.62
N ASN A 547 -16.49 10.56 5.45
CA ASN A 547 -17.40 11.30 4.58
C ASN A 547 -18.04 12.49 5.29
N ILE A 548 -17.19 13.32 5.91
CA ILE A 548 -17.61 14.54 6.60
C ILE A 548 -17.20 15.80 5.82
N PRO A 549 -17.87 16.94 6.02
CA PRO A 549 -17.51 18.19 5.36
C PRO A 549 -16.03 18.55 5.58
N GLY A 550 -15.37 18.97 4.50
CA GLY A 550 -13.96 19.39 4.50
C GLY A 550 -12.93 18.25 4.50
N GLU A 551 -13.31 16.97 4.51
CA GLU A 551 -12.35 15.84 4.60
C GLU A 551 -11.35 15.74 3.43
N ASN A 552 -11.62 16.42 2.31
CA ASN A 552 -10.72 16.50 1.15
C ASN A 552 -9.87 17.78 1.09
N SER A 553 -9.92 18.64 2.11
CA SER A 553 -9.04 19.82 2.23
C SER A 553 -7.55 19.46 2.21
N ILE A 554 -6.71 20.43 1.83
CA ILE A 554 -5.25 20.27 1.79
C ILE A 554 -4.74 20.05 3.23
N ASN A 555 -3.68 19.25 3.37
CA ASN A 555 -3.11 18.75 4.63
C ASN A 555 -4.00 17.78 5.42
N ILE A 556 -5.09 17.29 4.83
CA ILE A 556 -5.75 16.08 5.31
C ILE A 556 -5.20 14.91 4.52
N MET A 557 -4.80 13.83 5.17
CA MET A 557 -4.29 12.61 4.53
C MET A 557 -4.93 11.39 5.17
N SER A 558 -5.02 10.27 4.44
CA SER A 558 -5.21 8.99 5.12
C SER A 558 -3.91 8.59 5.81
N SER A 559 -3.98 7.76 6.85
CA SER A 559 -2.77 7.14 7.40
C SER A 559 -1.97 6.37 6.34
N ASN A 560 -2.65 5.76 5.37
CA ASN A 560 -1.99 5.00 4.33
C ASN A 560 -1.16 5.92 3.42
N GLU A 561 -1.70 7.07 2.99
CA GLU A 561 -0.96 8.08 2.24
C GLU A 561 0.24 8.58 3.05
N TYR A 562 -0.01 9.01 4.28
CA TYR A 562 1.02 9.61 5.13
C TYR A 562 2.18 8.64 5.39
N LEU A 563 1.87 7.41 5.81
CA LEU A 563 2.87 6.39 6.10
C LEU A 563 3.55 5.87 4.83
N THR A 564 2.85 5.75 3.70
CA THR A 564 3.50 5.36 2.43
C THR A 564 4.50 6.42 1.99
N ARG A 565 4.15 7.71 2.06
CA ARG A 565 5.09 8.80 1.75
C ARG A 565 6.32 8.73 2.66
N VAL A 566 6.13 8.59 3.97
CA VAL A 566 7.25 8.65 4.93
C VAL A 566 8.09 7.37 4.96
N ASN A 567 7.48 6.19 4.89
CA ASN A 567 8.16 4.91 5.07
C ASN A 567 8.64 4.30 3.76
N LEU A 568 7.78 4.24 2.74
CA LEU A 568 8.12 3.62 1.46
C LEU A 568 8.89 4.58 0.56
N MET A 569 8.42 5.82 0.46
CA MET A 569 9.02 6.83 -0.42
C MET A 569 10.11 7.67 0.26
N ASP A 570 10.33 7.46 1.57
CA ASP A 570 11.30 8.20 2.37
C ASP A 570 11.16 9.73 2.29
N ALA A 571 9.93 10.24 2.09
CA ALA A 571 9.59 11.63 1.75
C ALA A 571 10.04 12.69 2.78
N ALA A 572 10.47 12.28 3.96
CA ALA A 572 11.00 13.16 4.99
C ALA A 572 12.53 13.32 4.94
N SER A 573 13.22 12.59 4.06
CA SER A 573 14.65 12.80 3.80
C SER A 573 14.85 13.89 2.74
N GLU A 574 15.94 14.66 2.86
CA GLU A 574 16.29 15.72 1.90
C GLU A 574 16.69 15.20 0.49
N ASP A 575 16.89 13.90 0.34
CA ASP A 575 17.28 13.25 -0.92
C ASP A 575 16.12 12.51 -1.60
N SER A 576 14.89 12.65 -1.08
CA SER A 576 13.69 12.05 -1.69
C SER A 576 12.95 13.06 -2.58
N ASP A 577 12.60 12.63 -3.78
CA ASP A 577 11.78 13.43 -4.70
C ASP A 577 10.31 13.51 -4.23
N THR A 578 9.87 12.60 -3.36
CA THR A 578 8.46 12.53 -2.96
C THR A 578 8.18 13.55 -1.86
N PRO A 579 7.21 14.47 -2.03
CA PRO A 579 6.93 15.47 -1.01
C PRO A 579 6.07 14.91 0.14
N VAL A 580 6.24 15.49 1.33
CA VAL A 580 5.34 15.33 2.48
C VAL A 580 5.23 16.65 3.25
N THR A 581 4.07 16.91 3.84
CA THR A 581 3.85 18.11 4.65
C THR A 581 4.28 17.88 6.11
N PHE A 582 4.98 18.88 6.69
CA PHE A 582 5.36 18.92 8.09
C PHE A 582 4.37 19.79 8.88
N GLY A 583 3.42 19.17 9.58
CA GLY A 583 2.43 19.88 10.42
C GLY A 583 2.97 20.17 11.82
N LYS A 584 2.62 21.33 12.39
CA LYS A 584 2.97 21.68 13.79
C LYS A 584 1.89 21.26 14.77
N ARG A 585 0.62 21.33 14.37
CA ARG A 585 -0.57 20.97 15.15
C ARG A 585 -1.32 19.86 14.42
N VAL A 586 -0.90 18.63 14.69
CA VAL A 586 -1.36 17.44 13.98
C VAL A 586 -2.38 16.68 14.81
N ILE A 587 -3.52 16.36 14.22
CA ILE A 587 -4.44 15.37 14.77
C ILE A 587 -4.35 14.06 13.98
N VAL A 588 -4.52 12.94 14.68
CA VAL A 588 -4.68 11.62 14.08
C VAL A 588 -5.99 11.01 14.57
N VAL A 589 -6.88 10.69 13.65
CA VAL A 589 -8.22 10.19 13.96
C VAL A 589 -8.22 8.67 13.93
N GLY A 590 -8.26 8.04 15.10
CA GLY A 590 -8.23 6.58 15.24
C GLY A 590 -7.62 6.13 16.55
N GLY A 591 -7.64 4.81 16.79
CA GLY A 591 -7.05 4.20 18.00
C GLY A 591 -6.36 2.86 17.73
N GLY A 592 -6.11 2.52 16.47
CA GLY A 592 -5.36 1.31 16.10
C GLY A 592 -3.86 1.55 16.05
N ASN A 593 -3.10 0.49 15.78
CA ASN A 593 -1.65 0.58 15.59
C ASN A 593 -1.30 1.59 14.49
N THR A 594 -2.03 1.59 13.37
CA THR A 594 -1.85 2.57 12.29
C THR A 594 -1.99 4.03 12.77
N ALA A 595 -2.90 4.30 13.73
CA ALA A 595 -3.05 5.63 14.31
C ALA A 595 -1.87 5.97 15.23
N MET A 596 -1.40 5.01 16.04
CA MET A 596 -0.20 5.17 16.86
C MET A 596 1.05 5.42 16.01
N ASP A 597 1.23 4.64 14.96
CA ASP A 597 2.34 4.79 14.01
C ASP A 597 2.28 6.18 13.34
N SER A 598 1.10 6.61 12.89
CA SER A 598 0.92 7.93 12.26
C SER A 598 1.23 9.09 13.21
N VAL A 599 0.73 9.06 14.46
CA VAL A 599 0.91 10.19 15.40
C VAL A 599 2.35 10.29 15.89
N ARG A 600 3.02 9.14 16.09
CA ARG A 600 4.42 9.07 16.51
C ARG A 600 5.36 9.47 15.38
N THR A 601 5.01 9.16 14.14
CA THR A 601 5.70 9.71 12.96
C THR A 601 5.53 11.22 12.88
N ALA A 602 4.31 11.75 13.06
CA ALA A 602 4.09 13.20 13.07
C ALA A 602 4.93 13.92 14.13
N ARG A 603 5.05 13.34 15.34
CA ARG A 603 5.93 13.87 16.39
C ARG A 603 7.39 13.92 15.95
N ARG A 604 7.89 12.86 15.31
CA ARG A 604 9.26 12.77 14.76
C ARG A 604 9.53 13.71 13.60
N LEU A 605 8.50 14.07 12.85
CA LEU A 605 8.57 15.09 11.80
C LEU A 605 8.42 16.52 12.36
N GLY A 606 8.48 16.72 13.67
CA GLY A 606 8.55 18.05 14.28
C GLY A 606 7.20 18.65 14.67
N ALA A 607 6.13 17.84 14.76
CA ALA A 607 4.86 18.33 15.31
C ALA A 607 5.05 18.81 16.76
N GLU A 608 4.85 20.11 16.97
CA GLU A 608 4.86 20.74 18.29
C GLU A 608 3.74 20.18 19.19
N ARG A 609 2.59 19.87 18.58
CA ARG A 609 1.44 19.25 19.23
C ARG A 609 0.87 18.12 18.35
N ALA A 610 0.97 16.89 18.83
CA ALA A 610 0.43 15.71 18.16
C ALA A 610 -0.67 15.06 19.04
N ILE A 611 -1.86 14.86 18.47
CA ILE A 611 -3.06 14.45 19.24
C ILE A 611 -3.71 13.23 18.60
N ILE A 612 -3.95 12.18 19.38
CA ILE A 612 -4.87 11.10 19.04
C ILE A 612 -6.30 11.54 19.34
N VAL A 613 -7.16 11.55 18.34
CA VAL A 613 -8.60 11.74 18.47
C VAL A 613 -9.28 10.37 18.32
N TYR A 614 -9.88 9.88 19.40
CA TYR A 614 -10.50 8.56 19.40
C TYR A 614 -11.91 8.59 19.98
N ARG A 615 -12.87 8.02 19.24
CA ARG A 615 -14.30 8.07 19.59
C ARG A 615 -14.71 7.23 20.81
N ARG A 616 -13.85 6.34 21.31
CA ARG A 616 -14.10 5.51 22.51
C ARG A 616 -13.09 5.86 23.60
N SER A 617 -13.13 5.14 24.73
CA SER A 617 -12.13 5.30 25.78
C SER A 617 -10.83 4.56 25.47
N GLU A 618 -9.79 4.82 26.25
CA GLU A 618 -8.51 4.13 26.15
C GLU A 618 -8.65 2.60 26.33
N ALA A 619 -9.58 2.13 27.16
CA ALA A 619 -9.79 0.70 27.41
C ALA A 619 -10.28 -0.06 26.17
N GLU A 620 -10.99 0.60 25.25
CA GLU A 620 -11.46 0.00 23.99
C GLU A 620 -10.45 0.14 22.84
N MET A 621 -9.30 0.79 23.09
CA MET A 621 -8.31 1.09 22.07
C MET A 621 -7.70 -0.21 21.51
N PRO A 622 -7.81 -0.46 20.19
CA PRO A 622 -7.35 -1.73 19.62
C PRO A 622 -5.82 -1.82 19.47
N ALA A 623 -5.11 -0.70 19.53
CA ALA A 623 -3.64 -0.64 19.47
C ALA A 623 -2.97 -1.55 20.52
N ARG A 624 -1.75 -1.95 20.22
CA ARG A 624 -0.89 -2.71 21.12
C ARG A 624 -0.51 -1.83 22.30
N ILE A 625 -0.57 -2.37 23.51
CA ILE A 625 -0.43 -1.60 24.76
C ILE A 625 0.95 -0.91 24.82
N GLU A 626 2.00 -1.59 24.36
CA GLU A 626 3.37 -1.04 24.31
C GLU A 626 3.44 0.22 23.41
N GLU A 627 2.73 0.25 22.28
CA GLU A 627 2.74 1.41 21.38
C GLU A 627 1.97 2.61 21.94
N VAL A 628 0.88 2.35 22.69
CA VAL A 628 0.14 3.40 23.40
C VAL A 628 1.00 3.99 24.52
N LYS A 629 1.73 3.14 25.27
CA LYS A 629 2.71 3.56 26.28
C LYS A 629 3.78 4.45 25.63
N HIS A 630 4.41 3.99 24.54
CA HIS A 630 5.47 4.75 23.88
C HIS A 630 4.98 6.09 23.35
N ALA A 631 3.79 6.15 22.75
CA ALA A 631 3.20 7.40 22.28
C ALA A 631 3.02 8.41 23.43
N LYS A 632 2.51 7.97 24.60
CA LYS A 632 2.36 8.83 25.78
C LYS A 632 3.70 9.35 26.29
N GLU A 633 4.71 8.48 26.36
CA GLU A 633 6.06 8.86 26.78
C GLU A 633 6.73 9.85 25.82
N GLU A 634 6.41 9.77 24.53
CA GLU A 634 6.88 10.70 23.48
C GLU A 634 6.09 12.04 23.45
N GLY A 635 5.18 12.26 24.39
CA GLY A 635 4.43 13.50 24.54
C GLY A 635 3.16 13.61 23.69
N VAL A 636 2.65 12.51 23.14
CA VAL A 636 1.39 12.51 22.37
C VAL A 636 0.20 12.74 23.29
N GLU A 637 -0.68 13.68 22.92
CA GLU A 637 -1.94 13.93 23.63
C GLU A 637 -3.02 12.93 23.21
N PHE A 638 -3.86 12.51 24.16
CA PHE A 638 -4.96 11.57 23.90
C PHE A 638 -6.31 12.23 24.18
N MET A 639 -7.03 12.57 23.12
CA MET A 639 -8.39 13.09 23.17
C MET A 639 -9.39 11.97 22.89
N THR A 640 -9.60 11.13 23.90
CA THR A 640 -10.58 10.02 23.87
C THR A 640 -12.01 10.54 24.03
N LEU A 641 -13.00 9.74 23.62
CA LEU A 641 -14.41 10.13 23.54
C LEU A 641 -14.67 11.37 22.67
N HIS A 642 -13.93 11.50 21.56
CA HIS A 642 -14.13 12.56 20.59
C HIS A 642 -14.15 12.01 19.16
N ASN A 643 -15.00 12.56 18.30
CA ASN A 643 -15.06 12.18 16.89
C ASN A 643 -15.21 13.43 16.01
N PRO A 644 -14.47 13.55 14.90
CA PRO A 644 -14.64 14.67 13.98
C PRO A 644 -16.06 14.77 13.39
N LEU A 645 -16.55 16.01 13.27
CA LEU A 645 -17.80 16.37 12.59
C LEU A 645 -17.55 17.11 11.28
N GLU A 646 -16.56 17.99 11.26
CA GLU A 646 -16.22 18.83 10.11
C GLU A 646 -14.77 19.32 10.20
N TYR A 647 -14.14 19.47 9.05
CA TYR A 647 -12.87 20.18 8.88
C TYR A 647 -13.13 21.53 8.22
N ILE A 648 -12.52 22.58 8.78
CA ILE A 648 -12.66 23.95 8.26
C ILE A 648 -11.33 24.34 7.61
N ALA A 649 -11.39 24.75 6.34
CA ALA A 649 -10.25 25.20 5.58
C ALA A 649 -10.06 26.72 5.61
N ASP A 650 -8.85 27.17 5.29
CA ASP A 650 -8.54 28.56 4.94
C ASP A 650 -8.91 28.90 3.48
N GLU A 651 -8.59 30.13 3.07
CA GLU A 651 -8.88 30.63 1.72
C GLU A 651 -8.11 29.86 0.63
N GLN A 652 -6.93 29.34 0.96
CA GLN A 652 -6.08 28.52 0.09
C GLN A 652 -6.52 27.05 0.07
N GLY A 653 -7.51 26.67 0.88
CA GLY A 653 -8.05 25.31 0.98
C GLY A 653 -7.27 24.38 1.92
N ARG A 654 -6.34 24.90 2.73
CA ARG A 654 -5.61 24.14 3.75
C ARG A 654 -6.44 24.06 5.03
N VAL A 655 -6.43 22.90 5.68
CA VAL A 655 -7.14 22.75 6.95
C VAL A 655 -6.56 23.70 8.00
N LYS A 656 -7.42 24.42 8.70
CA LYS A 656 -7.05 25.30 9.81
C LYS A 656 -7.68 24.91 11.14
N GLN A 657 -8.83 24.24 11.09
CA GLN A 657 -9.59 23.84 12.29
C GLN A 657 -10.33 22.53 12.07
N VAL A 658 -10.58 21.82 13.17
CA VAL A 658 -11.48 20.65 13.22
C VAL A 658 -12.55 20.88 14.29
N VAL A 659 -13.79 20.56 13.96
CA VAL A 659 -14.90 20.51 14.92
C VAL A 659 -15.09 19.07 15.36
N LEU A 660 -15.00 18.83 16.66
CA LEU A 660 -15.11 17.52 17.30
C LEU A 660 -16.42 17.40 18.07
N GLN A 661 -17.12 16.30 17.90
CA GLN A 661 -18.23 15.86 18.75
C GLN A 661 -17.69 15.18 20.01
N LYS A 662 -18.18 15.56 21.19
CA LYS A 662 -17.95 14.80 22.42
C LYS A 662 -18.84 13.56 22.44
N MET A 663 -18.27 12.44 22.87
CA MET A 663 -18.93 11.15 22.93
C MET A 663 -19.07 10.69 24.38
N GLU A 664 -19.98 9.76 24.62
CA GLU A 664 -20.03 8.91 25.81
C GLU A 664 -20.08 7.43 25.40
N LEU A 665 -19.82 6.52 26.34
CA LEU A 665 -19.89 5.09 26.07
C LEU A 665 -21.30 4.57 26.32
N GLY A 666 -21.92 4.00 25.29
CA GLY A 666 -23.14 3.20 25.39
C GLY A 666 -22.86 1.71 25.63
N GLU A 667 -23.78 0.87 25.14
CA GLU A 667 -23.71 -0.58 25.26
C GLU A 667 -22.62 -1.20 24.34
N PRO A 668 -22.06 -2.37 24.70
CA PRO A 668 -21.15 -3.13 23.84
C PRO A 668 -21.73 -3.39 22.44
N ASP A 669 -20.92 -3.13 21.41
CA ASP A 669 -21.21 -3.47 20.02
C ASP A 669 -20.95 -4.97 19.73
N ALA A 670 -21.17 -5.39 18.48
CA ALA A 670 -20.92 -6.77 18.04
C ALA A 670 -19.45 -7.22 18.16
N SER A 671 -18.51 -6.30 18.36
CA SER A 671 -17.10 -6.62 18.66
C SER A 671 -16.82 -6.74 20.16
N GLY A 672 -17.83 -6.59 21.03
CA GLY A 672 -17.73 -6.62 22.48
C GLY A 672 -17.25 -5.32 23.11
N ARG A 673 -17.02 -4.27 22.31
CA ARG A 673 -16.50 -2.97 22.77
C ARG A 673 -17.66 -1.99 22.92
N ARG A 674 -17.64 -1.16 23.97
CA ARG A 674 -18.69 -0.16 24.19
C ARG A 674 -18.83 0.79 23.00
N SER A 675 -20.08 0.99 22.57
CA SER A 675 -20.42 1.82 21.42
C SER A 675 -20.26 3.30 21.76
N PRO A 676 -19.71 4.13 20.87
CA PRO A 676 -19.64 5.57 21.11
C PRO A 676 -20.99 6.22 20.77
N VAL A 677 -21.54 7.02 21.68
CA VAL A 677 -22.81 7.75 21.53
C VAL A 677 -22.51 9.25 21.60
N ALA A 678 -23.04 10.05 20.67
CA ALA A 678 -22.81 11.49 20.66
C ALA A 678 -23.58 12.15 21.82
N ILE A 679 -22.92 13.02 22.59
CA ILE A 679 -23.57 13.86 23.59
C ILE A 679 -24.20 15.06 22.87
N PRO A 680 -25.54 15.18 22.81
CA PRO A 680 -26.19 16.22 22.01
C PRO A 680 -25.72 17.63 22.36
N GLY A 681 -25.35 18.41 21.34
CA GLY A 681 -24.91 19.80 21.48
C GLY A 681 -23.49 20.00 22.05
N ALA A 682 -22.77 18.94 22.40
CA ALA A 682 -21.44 19.03 22.99
C ALA A 682 -20.33 18.93 21.93
N THR A 683 -19.84 20.07 21.46
CA THR A 683 -18.73 20.14 20.49
C THR A 683 -17.51 20.89 21.04
N VAL A 684 -16.35 20.65 20.43
CA VAL A 684 -15.08 21.36 20.69
C VAL A 684 -14.41 21.65 19.36
N THR A 685 -13.92 22.86 19.16
CA THR A 685 -13.13 23.23 17.99
C THR A 685 -11.65 23.29 18.36
N LEU A 686 -10.78 22.71 17.53
CA LEU A 686 -9.33 22.78 17.68
C LEU A 686 -8.70 23.41 16.45
N ASP A 687 -7.72 24.30 16.67
CA ASP A 687 -6.83 24.77 15.61
C ASP A 687 -5.82 23.68 15.25
N ILE A 688 -5.75 23.35 13.97
CA ILE A 688 -4.88 22.30 13.41
C ILE A 688 -4.29 22.79 12.10
N ASP A 689 -3.17 22.22 11.68
CA ASP A 689 -2.61 22.45 10.34
C ASP A 689 -2.49 21.17 9.52
N MET A 690 -2.73 20.02 10.14
CA MET A 690 -2.75 18.71 9.50
C MET A 690 -3.70 17.74 10.23
N ALA A 691 -4.41 16.93 9.45
CA ALA A 691 -5.21 15.82 9.97
C ALA A 691 -4.88 14.50 9.25
N ILE A 692 -4.63 13.44 10.01
CA ILE A 692 -4.37 12.11 9.47
C ILE A 692 -5.55 11.19 9.85
N VAL A 693 -6.25 10.67 8.85
CA VAL A 693 -7.45 9.85 9.01
C VAL A 693 -7.08 8.36 9.06
N SER A 694 -7.37 7.71 10.19
CA SER A 694 -7.00 6.32 10.50
C SER A 694 -8.21 5.51 10.99
N VAL A 695 -9.33 5.61 10.26
CA VAL A 695 -10.62 5.01 10.65
C VAL A 695 -10.86 3.60 10.08
N GLY A 696 -9.79 2.96 9.63
CA GLY A 696 -9.77 1.58 9.14
C GLY A 696 -9.57 1.48 7.62
N VAL A 697 -9.46 0.23 7.16
CA VAL A 697 -9.19 -0.12 5.76
C VAL A 697 -10.18 -1.16 5.25
N SER A 698 -10.26 -1.29 3.92
CA SER A 698 -11.10 -2.24 3.20
C SER A 698 -10.27 -3.02 2.17
N PRO A 699 -10.69 -4.24 1.80
CA PRO A 699 -10.11 -5.00 0.69
C PRO A 699 -10.02 -4.19 -0.61
N ASN A 700 -8.90 -4.34 -1.34
CA ASN A 700 -8.78 -3.75 -2.67
C ASN A 700 -9.61 -4.58 -3.67
N PRO A 701 -10.52 -3.96 -4.45
CA PRO A 701 -11.40 -4.69 -5.35
C PRO A 701 -10.72 -5.21 -6.62
N ILE A 702 -9.47 -4.83 -6.93
CA ILE A 702 -8.80 -5.19 -8.20
C ILE A 702 -8.76 -6.71 -8.43
N VAL A 703 -8.19 -7.48 -7.49
CA VAL A 703 -8.06 -8.95 -7.64
C VAL A 703 -9.42 -9.65 -7.53
N PRO A 704 -10.28 -9.34 -6.54
CA PRO A 704 -11.56 -10.04 -6.44
C PRO A 704 -12.48 -9.81 -7.64
N ASN A 705 -12.49 -8.60 -8.21
CA ASN A 705 -13.34 -8.30 -9.38
C ASN A 705 -12.78 -8.82 -10.69
N SER A 706 -11.49 -9.18 -10.75
CA SER A 706 -10.88 -9.73 -11.97
C SER A 706 -11.09 -11.22 -12.13
N ILE A 707 -11.63 -11.92 -11.11
CA ILE A 707 -11.76 -13.38 -11.11
C ILE A 707 -13.26 -13.74 -11.22
N PRO A 708 -13.74 -14.16 -12.40
CA PRO A 708 -15.15 -14.54 -12.57
C PRO A 708 -15.56 -15.70 -11.65
N GLY A 709 -16.71 -15.57 -10.98
CA GLY A 709 -17.25 -16.63 -10.11
C GLY A 709 -16.63 -16.72 -8.72
N LEU A 710 -15.72 -15.80 -8.35
CA LEU A 710 -15.20 -15.70 -6.99
C LEU A 710 -16.27 -15.17 -6.04
N GLU A 711 -16.61 -15.93 -5.00
CA GLU A 711 -17.57 -15.51 -3.99
C GLU A 711 -16.94 -14.52 -3.01
N LEU A 712 -17.63 -13.40 -2.79
CA LEU A 712 -17.20 -12.37 -1.86
C LEU A 712 -18.01 -12.42 -0.58
N GLY A 713 -17.32 -12.22 0.53
CA GLY A 713 -17.89 -12.08 1.85
C GLY A 713 -18.24 -10.64 2.21
N ARG A 714 -18.28 -10.37 3.51
CA ARG A 714 -18.65 -9.08 4.06
C ARG A 714 -17.66 -8.00 3.62
N LYS A 715 -18.18 -6.85 3.15
CA LYS A 715 -17.39 -5.65 2.81
C LYS A 715 -16.29 -5.93 1.76
N GLY A 716 -16.54 -6.86 0.83
CA GLY A 716 -15.63 -7.14 -0.28
C GLY A 716 -14.43 -8.04 0.08
N THR A 717 -14.45 -8.71 1.23
CA THR A 717 -13.46 -9.77 1.52
C THR A 717 -13.69 -10.98 0.63
N ILE A 718 -12.67 -11.82 0.41
CA ILE A 718 -12.86 -13.11 -0.27
C ILE A 718 -13.49 -14.10 0.72
N ALA A 719 -14.55 -14.79 0.30
CA ALA A 719 -15.14 -15.85 1.10
C ALA A 719 -14.28 -17.13 0.97
N VAL A 720 -13.95 -17.74 2.10
CA VAL A 720 -13.16 -18.97 2.16
C VAL A 720 -13.73 -19.95 3.20
N ASN A 721 -13.45 -21.24 3.02
CA ASN A 721 -13.70 -22.27 4.02
C ASN A 721 -12.61 -22.29 5.12
N ASP A 722 -12.69 -23.23 6.06
CA ASP A 722 -11.71 -23.36 7.17
C ASP A 722 -10.27 -23.65 6.71
N ASP A 723 -10.12 -24.25 5.53
CA ASP A 723 -8.85 -24.56 4.87
C ASP A 723 -8.32 -23.38 4.03
N MET A 724 -8.96 -22.21 4.10
CA MET A 724 -8.64 -20.99 3.35
C MET A 724 -8.86 -21.12 1.83
N GLN A 725 -9.59 -22.15 1.38
CA GLN A 725 -9.95 -22.36 -0.02
C GLN A 725 -11.17 -21.48 -0.38
N SER A 726 -11.12 -20.82 -1.53
CA SER A 726 -12.23 -20.00 -2.04
C SER A 726 -13.31 -20.84 -2.74
N SER A 727 -14.32 -20.19 -3.32
CA SER A 727 -15.31 -20.85 -4.18
C SER A 727 -14.71 -21.50 -5.44
N ILE A 728 -13.48 -21.14 -5.80
CA ILE A 728 -12.76 -21.70 -6.96
C ILE A 728 -11.69 -22.67 -6.43
N PRO A 729 -11.75 -23.98 -6.76
CA PRO A 729 -10.91 -25.01 -6.13
C PRO A 729 -9.39 -24.81 -6.24
N ALA A 730 -8.91 -24.10 -7.26
CA ALA A 730 -7.49 -23.80 -7.48
C ALA A 730 -7.02 -22.52 -6.77
N ILE A 731 -7.94 -21.78 -6.13
CA ILE A 731 -7.67 -20.47 -5.52
C ILE A 731 -7.89 -20.55 -4.01
N TYR A 732 -6.86 -20.16 -3.27
CA TYR A 732 -6.87 -19.98 -1.83
C TYR A 732 -6.68 -18.49 -1.52
N ALA A 733 -7.13 -18.03 -0.36
CA ALA A 733 -6.92 -16.65 0.07
C ALA A 733 -6.71 -16.55 1.58
N GLY A 734 -5.89 -15.59 2.03
CA GLY A 734 -5.57 -15.49 3.46
C GLY A 734 -5.03 -14.12 3.88
N GLY A 735 -5.10 -13.85 5.18
CA GLY A 735 -4.76 -12.55 5.76
C GLY A 735 -5.86 -11.52 5.60
N ASP A 736 -5.47 -10.26 5.48
CA ASP A 736 -6.40 -9.13 5.59
C ASP A 736 -7.45 -9.10 4.45
N ILE A 737 -7.18 -9.72 3.29
CA ILE A 737 -8.14 -9.87 2.19
C ILE A 737 -9.34 -10.76 2.58
N VAL A 738 -9.17 -11.66 3.55
CA VAL A 738 -10.24 -12.52 4.10
C VAL A 738 -10.85 -11.91 5.36
N ARG A 739 -10.01 -11.35 6.24
CA ARG A 739 -10.42 -10.93 7.59
C ARG A 739 -10.96 -9.50 7.67
N GLY A 740 -10.54 -8.62 6.76
CA GLY A 740 -10.47 -7.18 7.03
C GLY A 740 -9.36 -6.89 8.04
N GLY A 741 -8.78 -5.68 7.99
CA GLY A 741 -7.53 -5.32 8.70
C GLY A 741 -7.32 -6.00 10.06
N ALA A 742 -6.27 -6.82 10.17
CA ALA A 742 -6.01 -7.68 11.33
C ALA A 742 -4.57 -7.50 11.88
N THR A 743 -3.89 -8.59 12.22
CA THR A 743 -2.52 -8.58 12.76
C THR A 743 -1.61 -9.43 11.89
N VAL A 744 -0.34 -9.05 11.78
CA VAL A 744 0.71 -9.73 10.99
C VAL A 744 0.69 -11.26 11.18
N ILE A 745 0.65 -11.72 12.42
CA ILE A 745 0.72 -13.15 12.75
C ILE A 745 -0.56 -13.93 12.42
N LEU A 746 -1.74 -13.29 12.45
CA LEU A 746 -2.98 -13.92 11.97
C LEU A 746 -2.91 -14.11 10.45
N ALA A 747 -2.36 -13.13 9.73
CA ALA A 747 -2.15 -13.23 8.29
C ALA A 747 -1.16 -14.34 7.93
N MET A 748 -0.05 -14.45 8.67
CA MET A 748 0.87 -15.58 8.52
C MET A 748 0.18 -16.92 8.80
N GLY A 749 -0.62 -17.01 9.86
CA GLY A 749 -1.38 -18.22 10.20
C GLY A 749 -2.33 -18.67 9.08
N ASP A 750 -2.97 -17.73 8.39
CA ASP A 750 -3.80 -18.05 7.21
C ASP A 750 -2.94 -18.57 6.06
N GLY A 751 -1.80 -17.94 5.79
CA GLY A 751 -0.85 -18.41 4.76
C GLY A 751 -0.38 -19.84 5.00
N ARG A 752 -0.04 -20.19 6.25
CA ARG A 752 0.37 -21.56 6.60
C ARG A 752 -0.75 -22.59 6.42
N ARG A 753 -1.97 -22.25 6.85
CA ARG A 753 -3.14 -23.13 6.68
C ARG A 753 -3.45 -23.36 5.20
N ALA A 754 -3.43 -22.30 4.40
CA ALA A 754 -3.62 -22.38 2.95
C ALA A 754 -2.53 -23.23 2.28
N ALA A 755 -1.26 -23.08 2.67
CA ALA A 755 -0.16 -23.87 2.12
C ALA A 755 -0.34 -25.37 2.41
N ALA A 756 -0.65 -25.73 3.66
CA ALA A 756 -0.89 -27.12 4.04
C ALA A 756 -2.10 -27.74 3.31
N ALA A 757 -3.19 -26.98 3.15
CA ALA A 757 -4.37 -27.42 2.43
C ALA A 757 -4.11 -27.61 0.93
N MET A 758 -3.42 -26.64 0.30
CA MET A 758 -3.06 -26.71 -1.11
C MET A 758 -2.08 -27.86 -1.41
N ASP A 759 -1.06 -28.08 -0.57
CA ASP A 759 -0.14 -29.23 -0.70
C ASP A 759 -0.91 -30.56 -0.66
N LYS A 760 -1.82 -30.72 0.30
CA LYS A 760 -2.67 -31.92 0.40
C LYS A 760 -3.51 -32.13 -0.86
N GLN A 761 -4.09 -31.07 -1.41
CA GLN A 761 -4.88 -31.14 -2.66
C GLN A 761 -4.00 -31.51 -3.85
N LEU A 762 -2.84 -30.86 -4.01
CA LEU A 762 -1.95 -31.06 -5.16
C LEU A 762 -1.28 -32.44 -5.13
N ARG A 763 -0.92 -32.97 -3.96
CA ARG A 763 -0.39 -34.35 -3.84
C ARG A 763 -1.44 -35.42 -4.12
N GLY A 764 -2.71 -35.14 -3.81
CA GLY A 764 -3.82 -36.06 -4.08
C GLY A 764 -4.29 -36.06 -5.55
N ALA A 765 -3.81 -35.12 -6.36
CA ALA A 765 -4.15 -34.96 -7.77
C ALA A 765 -3.09 -35.52 -8.74
N VAL A 766 -1.98 -36.09 -8.22
CA VAL A 766 -0.90 -36.74 -8.97
C VAL A 766 -1.14 -38.25 -9.08
#